data_AF-A0AA88P4B5-F1
#
_entry.id   AF-A0AA88P4B5-F1
#
_cell.length_a   1.000
_cell.length_b   1.000
_cell.length_c   1.000
_cell.angle_alpha   90.00
_cell.angle_beta   90.00
_cell.angle_gamma   90.00
#
_symmetry.space_group_name_H-M   'P 1'
#
loop_
_entity.id
_entity.type
_entity.pdbx_description
1 polymer ?
#
loop_
_entity_poly.entity_id
_entity_poly.type
_entity_poly.pdbx_seq_one_letter_code
_entity_poly.pdbx_strand_id
1 'polypeptide(L)'
;MAEIIDHADQSHLYCNARSTCGHRVEALSESSGAAFDSPHVAQKLVEPHHGCQGSVLSFPVPESSDEEEKSPNDCLKQSETKTWLLYSHPTNKKKRKDLGVYLNKSPLKTSGWGRPWIIHQGPSGYSDLTQCEEGFACLMECGEKTKQGLTMDKAQGSKSKPFPVTALFKQEPRESERMQVTYRIPALIYISENQTFLAFAEKRKTADDTDADVLVMRKGIWKDGGVEWDGSHELLTTACQANRRSMNPCPVFERESKTLFLFFITVPVGVSEHKQIHKNKNQARLCFITSKDTGKTWSDITDLTADVIGEQEKDWATFAVGPGHGVQLKSGRLIIPAYVYPCNSLSCKPTSRAFTLYSDDKGSTWRLGKRVDGESNECQMAEIIDDKGNSKLYCNARSISGHRVEAVSECNGDAFAKPSSAHKLTETGHGCQGSVLSFTPDQATEKTWLLYCHPTNPRKRACLGVYLNKSPWDSSGWEDCKLIIYEGPSGYSDLAHCGDGKHFACLMECGEDAQYDLFTPESNTLRGGDESACCCCKKDNCWLKFNNGDDQTFLAFAEKRKSLSDTKAELLVMRRGTWKDAMHQEVEWVSGQQLLSSACLPNHRSMNPCPVYERESKTLFLFFVCVPNGISEYEQIRTKKCQGRLCYVTSKDAGKTWSHTIDLTPDVIGEQMKEWAPFAVGPGHGVQMKSGRLIIPAYAYRYTGSPECASFCCLSFCCFTSYALAFYSDDKGITWKVGNQMDVESCECQMAEIIDENGLSTLYCNARTTLGYRTEALSSNSGQDFATVLYPNKLIETGNGCQGSVLSFLQQSEPPKTWLLYSHPSSPTNRVDVGLYINKTPLDSSGWSDAPVLILHHGPSAYADLVEHEPGRFACLIECGIEHENEEIAFMLFELPAKKL
;
A
#
# COMPACT_ATOMS: atom_id res chain seq x y z
N MET A 1 -6.77 1.67 -35.22
CA MET A 1 -7.08 2.12 -36.59
C MET A 1 -5.87 1.79 -37.45
N ALA A 2 -6.02 1.61 -38.76
CA ALA A 2 -4.92 1.23 -39.65
C ALA A 2 -5.12 1.80 -41.05
N GLU A 3 -4.04 2.10 -41.76
CA GLU A 3 -4.08 2.66 -43.11
C GLU A 3 -4.15 1.57 -44.19
N ILE A 4 -5.12 1.66 -45.09
CA ILE A 4 -5.22 0.81 -46.27
C ILE A 4 -4.76 1.61 -47.49
N ILE A 5 -3.86 1.06 -48.28
CA ILE A 5 -3.42 1.65 -49.56
C ILE A 5 -3.96 0.77 -50.68
N ASP A 6 -4.73 1.34 -51.60
CA ASP A 6 -5.23 0.63 -52.77
C ASP A 6 -4.23 0.67 -53.95
N HIS A 7 -4.55 0.00 -55.06
CA HIS A 7 -3.67 -0.02 -56.24
C HIS A 7 -3.55 1.32 -56.96
N ALA A 8 -4.44 2.26 -56.69
CA ALA A 8 -4.38 3.63 -57.20
C ALA A 8 -3.55 4.57 -56.30
N ASP A 9 -2.87 4.02 -55.28
CA ASP A 9 -2.12 4.78 -54.26
C ASP A 9 -3.00 5.72 -53.41
N GLN A 10 -4.30 5.44 -53.34
CA GLN A 10 -5.22 6.17 -52.47
C GLN A 10 -5.22 5.54 -51.06
N SER A 11 -5.13 6.40 -50.05
CA SER A 11 -5.13 6.02 -48.63
C SER A 11 -6.54 6.04 -48.05
N HIS A 12 -6.89 4.97 -47.35
CA HIS A 12 -8.16 4.79 -46.66
C HIS A 12 -7.90 4.45 -45.19
N LEU A 13 -8.51 5.17 -44.24
CA LEU A 13 -8.36 4.88 -42.82
C LEU A 13 -9.40 3.86 -42.35
N TYR A 14 -8.94 2.70 -41.89
CA TYR A 14 -9.78 1.67 -41.27
C TYR A 14 -9.90 1.86 -39.76
N CYS A 15 -11.13 1.82 -39.26
CA CYS A 15 -11.44 1.81 -37.83
C CYS A 15 -12.32 0.63 -37.48
N ASN A 16 -12.02 -0.04 -36.36
CA ASN A 16 -12.98 -0.91 -35.70
C ASN A 16 -13.14 -0.51 -34.23
N ALA A 17 -14.36 -0.67 -33.71
CA ALA A 17 -14.72 -0.26 -32.37
C ALA A 17 -15.53 -1.34 -31.63
N ARG A 18 -15.53 -1.24 -30.30
CA ARG A 18 -16.32 -2.10 -29.42
C ARG A 18 -17.80 -1.86 -29.68
N SER A 19 -18.60 -2.91 -29.59
CA SER A 19 -20.05 -2.79 -29.68
C SER A 19 -20.73 -3.72 -28.68
N THR A 20 -21.99 -3.42 -28.36
CA THR A 20 -22.82 -4.27 -27.50
C THR A 20 -23.52 -5.41 -28.26
N CYS A 21 -23.36 -5.51 -29.59
CA CYS A 21 -24.01 -6.53 -30.42
C CYS A 21 -23.22 -7.85 -30.52
N GLY A 22 -22.16 -8.02 -29.71
CA GLY A 22 -21.35 -9.24 -29.62
C GLY A 22 -20.34 -9.43 -30.76
N HIS A 23 -20.15 -8.42 -31.60
CA HIS A 23 -19.14 -8.35 -32.65
C HIS A 23 -18.55 -6.94 -32.72
N ARG A 24 -17.37 -6.78 -33.34
CA ARG A 24 -16.82 -5.45 -33.65
C ARG A 24 -17.71 -4.74 -34.68
N VAL A 25 -17.75 -3.42 -34.61
CA VAL A 25 -18.22 -2.58 -35.72
C VAL A 25 -17.00 -1.99 -36.42
N GLU A 26 -17.06 -1.85 -37.74
CA GLU A 26 -15.97 -1.30 -38.54
C GLU A 26 -16.48 -0.26 -39.53
N ALA A 27 -15.61 0.70 -39.88
CA ALA A 27 -15.87 1.76 -40.83
C ALA A 27 -14.58 2.16 -41.55
N LEU A 28 -14.72 2.69 -42.78
CA LEU A 28 -13.64 3.23 -43.58
C LEU A 28 -13.78 4.75 -43.68
N SER A 29 -12.67 5.42 -43.95
CA SER A 29 -12.64 6.84 -44.23
C SER A 29 -11.72 7.10 -45.43
N GLU A 30 -12.28 7.61 -46.52
CA GLU A 30 -11.52 8.13 -47.66
C GLU A 30 -10.86 9.50 -47.37
N SER A 31 -11.23 10.13 -46.25
CA SER A 31 -10.79 11.48 -45.85
C SER A 31 -9.73 11.49 -44.74
N SER A 32 -8.95 10.41 -44.63
CA SER A 32 -7.89 10.25 -43.61
C SER A 32 -8.34 10.48 -42.16
N GLY A 33 -9.59 10.18 -41.83
CA GLY A 33 -10.17 10.26 -40.49
C GLY A 33 -11.02 11.50 -40.22
N ALA A 34 -11.17 12.42 -41.19
CA ALA A 34 -12.04 13.59 -41.04
C ALA A 34 -13.53 13.20 -40.99
N ALA A 35 -13.92 12.17 -41.74
CA ALA A 35 -15.25 11.56 -41.72
C ALA A 35 -15.16 10.08 -42.06
N PHE A 36 -15.89 9.25 -41.31
CA PHE A 36 -16.06 7.82 -41.57
C PHE A 36 -17.39 7.54 -42.26
N ASP A 37 -17.38 6.53 -43.13
CA ASP A 37 -18.61 5.98 -43.72
C ASP A 37 -19.51 5.34 -42.66
N SER A 38 -20.74 5.01 -43.06
CA SER A 38 -21.70 4.35 -42.17
C SER A 38 -21.12 3.03 -41.63
N PRO A 39 -20.98 2.87 -40.29
CA PRO A 39 -20.36 1.69 -39.72
C PRO A 39 -21.23 0.45 -39.91
N HIS A 40 -20.58 -0.69 -40.17
CA HIS A 40 -21.26 -1.99 -40.27
C HIS A 40 -20.67 -3.01 -39.29
N VAL A 41 -21.44 -4.06 -39.00
CA VAL A 41 -21.04 -5.11 -38.06
C VAL A 41 -20.08 -6.09 -38.73
N ALA A 42 -18.87 -6.22 -38.19
CA ALA A 42 -17.88 -7.19 -38.63
C ALA A 42 -18.19 -8.57 -38.06
N GLN A 43 -19.07 -9.34 -38.72
CA GLN A 43 -19.60 -10.63 -38.24
C GLN A 43 -18.54 -11.67 -37.86
N LYS A 44 -17.31 -11.55 -38.36
CA LYS A 44 -16.21 -12.47 -38.07
C LYS A 44 -15.33 -12.06 -36.89
N LEU A 45 -15.41 -10.79 -36.47
CA LEU A 45 -14.67 -10.27 -35.32
C LEU A 45 -15.59 -10.25 -34.11
N VAL A 46 -15.46 -11.25 -33.25
CA VAL A 46 -16.32 -11.41 -32.06
C VAL A 46 -15.97 -10.39 -30.98
N GLU A 47 -16.94 -10.01 -30.14
CA GLU A 47 -16.72 -9.11 -28.99
C GLU A 47 -17.26 -9.76 -27.69
N PRO A 48 -16.45 -9.87 -26.61
CA PRO A 48 -16.91 -10.35 -25.31
C PRO A 48 -17.98 -9.45 -24.66
N HIS A 49 -18.82 -10.00 -23.78
CA HIS A 49 -19.93 -9.29 -23.11
C HIS A 49 -19.56 -8.00 -22.35
N HIS A 50 -18.33 -7.87 -21.84
CA HIS A 50 -17.82 -6.65 -21.16
C HIS A 50 -16.80 -5.87 -22.01
N GLY A 51 -16.76 -6.19 -23.30
CA GLY A 51 -15.83 -5.68 -24.28
C GLY A 51 -14.35 -5.97 -24.02
N CYS A 52 -13.51 -5.74 -25.01
CA CYS A 52 -12.05 -5.78 -24.90
C CYS A 52 -11.44 -4.88 -25.99
N GLN A 53 -10.31 -4.21 -25.70
CA GLN A 53 -9.49 -3.69 -26.81
C GLN A 53 -8.79 -4.83 -27.49
N GLY A 54 -8.73 -4.69 -28.80
CA GLY A 54 -7.81 -5.39 -29.67
C GLY A 54 -7.12 -4.36 -30.55
N SER A 55 -5.98 -4.73 -31.11
CA SER A 55 -5.19 -3.83 -31.94
C SER A 55 -5.23 -4.26 -33.40
N VAL A 56 -5.28 -3.28 -34.29
CA VAL A 56 -5.29 -3.45 -35.74
C VAL A 56 -4.12 -2.69 -36.33
N LEU A 57 -3.37 -3.34 -37.22
CA LEU A 57 -2.33 -2.70 -38.03
C LEU A 57 -2.53 -3.05 -39.50
N SER A 58 -1.89 -2.25 -40.36
CA SER A 58 -1.76 -2.53 -41.78
C SER A 58 -0.33 -2.87 -42.13
N PHE A 59 -0.14 -3.67 -43.17
CA PHE A 59 1.18 -4.05 -43.67
C PHE A 59 1.15 -4.31 -45.19
N PRO A 60 2.27 -4.15 -45.91
CA PRO A 60 2.32 -4.39 -47.36
C PRO A 60 2.00 -5.83 -47.75
N VAL A 61 1.36 -6.03 -48.89
CA VAL A 61 1.13 -7.39 -49.44
C VAL A 61 2.49 -8.05 -49.73
N PRO A 62 2.76 -9.25 -49.20
CA PRO A 62 4.02 -9.95 -49.45
C PRO A 62 4.20 -10.28 -50.95
N GLU A 63 5.39 -10.03 -51.49
CA GLU A 63 5.74 -10.42 -52.86
C GLU A 63 5.79 -11.95 -52.98
N SER A 64 5.10 -12.52 -53.96
CA SER A 64 5.11 -13.97 -54.19
C SER A 64 6.48 -14.41 -54.70
N SER A 65 7.16 -15.28 -53.96
CA SER A 65 8.26 -16.07 -54.51
C SER A 65 7.69 -17.06 -55.53
N ASP A 66 7.99 -16.84 -56.81
CA ASP A 66 7.65 -17.78 -57.90
C ASP A 66 8.34 -19.13 -57.66
N GLU A 67 7.57 -20.20 -57.47
CA GLU A 67 7.77 -21.59 -57.97
C GLU A 67 6.76 -22.58 -57.36
N GLU A 68 5.45 -22.38 -57.56
CA GLU A 68 4.49 -23.51 -57.55
C GLU A 68 3.47 -23.30 -58.69
N GLU A 69 3.23 -24.38 -59.42
CA GLU A 69 2.57 -24.43 -60.74
C GLU A 69 1.27 -23.60 -60.83
N LYS A 70 1.24 -22.65 -61.77
CA LYS A 70 0.01 -22.04 -62.26
C LYS A 70 -0.85 -23.10 -62.93
N SER A 71 -1.80 -23.67 -62.18
CA SER A 71 -2.90 -24.41 -62.79
C SER A 71 -3.72 -23.45 -63.68
N PRO A 72 -4.19 -23.85 -64.88
CA PRO A 72 -4.77 -22.90 -65.84
C PRO A 72 -6.15 -22.34 -65.48
N ASN A 73 -6.64 -22.51 -64.25
CA ASN A 73 -7.99 -22.12 -63.83
C ASN A 73 -8.07 -21.03 -62.75
N ASP A 74 -6.96 -20.45 -62.28
CA ASP A 74 -7.00 -19.42 -61.22
C ASP A 74 -6.83 -18.00 -61.78
N CYS A 75 -7.72 -17.61 -62.71
CA CYS A 75 -7.76 -16.26 -63.28
C CYS A 75 -8.53 -15.22 -62.44
N LEU A 76 -8.81 -15.47 -61.15
CA LEU A 76 -9.50 -14.50 -60.29
C LEU A 76 -9.02 -14.60 -58.83
N LYS A 77 -7.91 -13.93 -58.49
CA LYS A 77 -7.60 -13.44 -57.11
C LYS A 77 -6.29 -12.63 -57.06
N GLN A 78 -6.20 -11.53 -57.81
CA GLN A 78 -5.25 -10.47 -57.44
C GLN A 78 -5.86 -9.67 -56.27
N SER A 79 -5.07 -9.40 -55.23
CA SER A 79 -5.45 -8.53 -54.09
C SER A 79 -5.87 -7.16 -54.64
N GLU A 80 -6.99 -6.58 -54.19
CA GLU A 80 -7.46 -5.25 -54.61
C GLU A 80 -6.68 -4.10 -53.95
N THR A 81 -5.84 -4.40 -52.96
CA THR A 81 -5.07 -3.42 -52.19
C THR A 81 -3.58 -3.77 -52.14
N LYS A 82 -2.74 -2.74 -51.95
CA LYS A 82 -1.29 -2.85 -51.69
C LYS A 82 -0.96 -3.16 -50.23
N THR A 83 -1.92 -3.02 -49.31
CA THR A 83 -1.79 -3.41 -47.91
C THR A 83 -2.90 -4.38 -47.46
N TRP A 84 -2.57 -5.24 -46.49
CA TRP A 84 -3.50 -6.11 -45.75
C TRP A 84 -3.63 -5.64 -44.31
N LEU A 85 -4.69 -6.09 -43.61
CA LEU A 85 -4.89 -5.78 -42.18
C LEU A 85 -4.69 -7.00 -41.29
N LEU A 86 -4.08 -6.77 -40.14
CA LEU A 86 -3.94 -7.74 -39.07
C LEU A 86 -4.65 -7.23 -37.81
N TYR A 87 -5.45 -8.07 -37.15
CA TYR A 87 -6.17 -7.69 -35.93
C TYR A 87 -5.97 -8.73 -34.82
N SER A 88 -5.55 -8.31 -33.63
CA SER A 88 -5.43 -9.17 -32.45
C SER A 88 -6.59 -8.93 -31.50
N HIS A 89 -7.26 -10.00 -31.04
CA HIS A 89 -8.37 -9.89 -30.09
C HIS A 89 -8.78 -11.25 -29.49
N PRO A 90 -9.34 -11.27 -28.26
CA PRO A 90 -9.88 -12.50 -27.67
C PRO A 90 -10.99 -13.14 -28.52
N THR A 91 -10.86 -14.42 -28.81
CA THR A 91 -11.72 -15.12 -29.79
C THR A 91 -13.00 -15.70 -29.19
N ASN A 92 -13.25 -15.51 -27.89
CA ASN A 92 -14.43 -16.03 -27.21
C ASN A 92 -15.51 -14.94 -26.99
N LYS A 93 -16.72 -15.19 -27.50
CA LYS A 93 -17.88 -14.28 -27.41
C LYS A 93 -18.35 -13.96 -25.97
N LYS A 94 -17.98 -14.78 -24.98
CA LYS A 94 -18.49 -14.65 -23.60
C LYS A 94 -17.42 -14.23 -22.60
N LYS A 95 -16.16 -14.57 -22.85
CA LYS A 95 -15.06 -14.36 -21.89
C LYS A 95 -13.83 -13.82 -22.62
N ARG A 96 -13.02 -13.03 -21.92
CA ARG A 96 -11.70 -12.59 -22.38
C ARG A 96 -10.72 -13.78 -22.34
N LYS A 97 -10.79 -14.62 -23.37
CA LYS A 97 -10.06 -15.88 -23.45
C LYS A 97 -9.65 -16.18 -24.90
N ASP A 98 -8.47 -16.77 -25.03
CA ASP A 98 -7.84 -17.26 -26.24
C ASP A 98 -7.59 -16.12 -27.23
N LEU A 99 -6.42 -15.48 -27.14
CA LEU A 99 -6.05 -14.40 -28.04
C LEU A 99 -5.79 -14.94 -29.45
N GLY A 100 -6.54 -14.41 -30.41
CA GLY A 100 -6.41 -14.75 -31.82
C GLY A 100 -5.99 -13.56 -32.66
N VAL A 101 -5.29 -13.86 -33.75
CA VAL A 101 -4.91 -12.91 -34.78
C VAL A 101 -5.69 -13.21 -36.05
N TYR A 102 -6.44 -12.22 -36.53
CA TYR A 102 -7.25 -12.26 -37.74
C TYR A 102 -6.51 -11.54 -38.87
N LEU A 103 -6.51 -12.13 -40.06
CA LEU A 103 -5.98 -11.50 -41.28
C LEU A 103 -7.12 -11.09 -42.21
N ASN A 104 -7.05 -9.87 -42.77
CA ASN A 104 -7.91 -9.42 -43.85
C ASN A 104 -7.09 -9.13 -45.11
N LYS A 105 -7.23 -9.98 -46.13
CA LYS A 105 -6.56 -9.85 -47.43
C LYS A 105 -7.31 -8.97 -48.44
N SER A 106 -8.47 -8.44 -48.07
CA SER A 106 -9.30 -7.58 -48.91
C SER A 106 -9.97 -6.52 -48.03
N PRO A 107 -9.20 -5.60 -47.44
CA PRO A 107 -9.65 -4.75 -46.35
C PRO A 107 -10.66 -3.67 -46.76
N LEU A 108 -10.86 -3.43 -48.07
CA LEU A 108 -11.97 -2.63 -48.61
C LEU A 108 -13.32 -3.38 -48.66
N LYS A 109 -13.33 -4.69 -48.37
CA LYS A 109 -14.55 -5.52 -48.33
C LYS A 109 -14.90 -5.89 -46.90
N THR A 110 -16.16 -5.66 -46.55
CA THR A 110 -16.76 -5.93 -45.22
C THR A 110 -16.72 -7.40 -44.77
N SER A 111 -16.46 -8.34 -45.69
CA SER A 111 -16.37 -9.78 -45.42
C SER A 111 -14.92 -10.33 -45.40
N GLY A 112 -13.92 -9.45 -45.52
CA GLY A 112 -12.53 -9.80 -45.79
C GLY A 112 -11.76 -10.50 -44.66
N TRP A 113 -12.24 -10.44 -43.41
CA TRP A 113 -11.60 -11.10 -42.28
C TRP A 113 -11.56 -12.64 -42.42
N GLY A 114 -10.40 -13.24 -42.15
CA GLY A 114 -10.21 -14.68 -42.07
C GLY A 114 -10.65 -15.28 -40.73
N ARG A 115 -10.43 -16.60 -40.58
CA ARG A 115 -10.50 -17.23 -39.24
C ARG A 115 -9.27 -16.82 -38.43
N PRO A 116 -9.39 -16.63 -37.11
CA PRO A 116 -8.25 -16.26 -36.29
C PRO A 116 -7.28 -17.42 -36.14
N TRP A 117 -5.98 -17.11 -36.14
CA TRP A 117 -4.95 -17.98 -35.60
C TRP A 117 -4.83 -17.71 -34.12
N ILE A 118 -5.06 -18.74 -33.29
CA ILE A 118 -4.89 -18.60 -31.84
C ILE A 118 -3.39 -18.53 -31.55
N ILE A 119 -2.91 -17.36 -31.14
CA ILE A 119 -1.51 -17.12 -30.78
C ILE A 119 -1.27 -17.33 -29.28
N HIS A 120 -2.33 -17.32 -28.48
CA HIS A 120 -2.26 -17.69 -27.07
C HIS A 120 -3.55 -18.34 -26.59
N GLN A 121 -3.42 -19.48 -25.90
CA GLN A 121 -4.54 -20.16 -25.24
C GLN A 121 -4.56 -19.82 -23.75
N GLY A 122 -5.68 -19.32 -23.24
CA GLY A 122 -5.80 -18.89 -21.85
C GLY A 122 -6.50 -17.55 -21.65
N PRO A 123 -6.56 -17.02 -20.42
CA PRO A 123 -7.07 -15.68 -20.15
C PRO A 123 -6.29 -14.65 -20.98
N SER A 124 -7.00 -13.88 -21.79
CA SER A 124 -6.39 -12.90 -22.70
C SER A 124 -7.23 -11.64 -22.72
N GLY A 125 -6.60 -10.51 -22.38
CA GLY A 125 -7.20 -9.19 -22.28
C GLY A 125 -6.79 -8.30 -23.45
N TYR A 126 -6.41 -7.07 -23.15
CA TYR A 126 -5.98 -6.08 -24.13
C TYR A 126 -4.76 -6.56 -24.92
N SER A 127 -4.72 -6.26 -26.21
CA SER A 127 -3.58 -6.57 -27.07
C SER A 127 -3.21 -5.38 -27.94
N ASP A 128 -1.91 -5.25 -28.19
CA ASP A 128 -1.31 -4.33 -29.15
C ASP A 128 -0.44 -5.07 -30.17
N LEU A 129 -0.48 -4.66 -31.44
CA LEU A 129 0.27 -5.27 -32.54
C LEU A 129 1.21 -4.23 -33.16
N THR A 130 2.41 -4.67 -33.54
CA THR A 130 3.32 -3.88 -34.38
C THR A 130 4.02 -4.77 -35.42
N GLN A 131 4.48 -4.16 -36.51
CA GLN A 131 5.26 -4.82 -37.56
C GLN A 131 6.76 -4.67 -37.28
N CYS A 132 7.52 -5.76 -37.40
CA CYS A 132 8.96 -5.81 -37.25
C CYS A 132 9.62 -6.14 -38.61
N GLU A 133 10.95 -6.02 -38.71
CA GLU A 133 11.70 -6.25 -39.96
C GLU A 133 11.43 -7.64 -40.57
N GLU A 134 11.25 -8.69 -39.76
CA GLU A 134 11.01 -10.07 -40.22
C GLU A 134 9.67 -10.67 -39.72
N GLY A 135 8.69 -9.85 -39.30
CA GLY A 135 7.40 -10.39 -38.83
C GLY A 135 6.50 -9.40 -38.08
N PHE A 136 5.69 -9.91 -37.15
CA PHE A 136 4.79 -9.12 -36.31
C PHE A 136 5.02 -9.45 -34.84
N ALA A 137 5.00 -8.43 -33.98
CA ALA A 137 5.01 -8.58 -32.54
C ALA A 137 3.62 -8.23 -31.97
N CYS A 138 3.17 -9.02 -30.98
CA CYS A 138 1.93 -8.77 -30.26
C CYS A 138 2.22 -8.66 -28.76
N LEU A 139 2.02 -7.45 -28.21
CA LEU A 139 1.96 -7.26 -26.76
C LEU A 139 0.53 -7.61 -26.32
N MET A 140 0.37 -8.44 -25.30
CA MET A 140 -0.96 -8.86 -24.87
C MET A 140 -1.00 -9.05 -23.36
N GLU A 141 -2.08 -8.55 -22.76
CA GLU A 141 -2.50 -8.97 -21.44
C GLU A 141 -2.85 -10.44 -21.50
N CYS A 142 -2.00 -11.24 -20.88
CA CYS A 142 -2.20 -12.68 -20.79
C CYS A 142 -1.85 -13.14 -19.39
N GLY A 143 -2.55 -14.17 -18.94
CA GLY A 143 -2.24 -14.82 -17.67
C GLY A 143 -1.86 -16.26 -17.93
N GLU A 144 -0.63 -16.64 -17.62
CA GLU A 144 -0.33 -18.06 -17.44
C GLU A 144 -0.72 -18.48 -16.03
N LYS A 145 -1.37 -19.65 -15.94
CA LYS A 145 -1.56 -20.33 -14.66
C LYS A 145 -0.18 -20.76 -14.11
N THR A 146 0.41 -19.82 -13.35
CA THR A 146 1.43 -19.92 -12.30
C THR A 146 2.65 -20.82 -12.50
N LYS A 147 3.84 -20.27 -12.25
CA LYS A 147 5.02 -21.00 -11.72
C LYS A 147 6.06 -20.04 -11.10
N GLN A 148 6.75 -20.56 -10.07
CA GLN A 148 7.87 -20.03 -9.26
C GLN A 148 8.88 -19.20 -10.10
N GLY A 149 9.60 -18.17 -9.62
CA GLY A 149 10.16 -17.84 -8.31
C GLY A 149 11.66 -17.53 -8.50
N LEU A 150 12.24 -16.54 -7.78
CA LEU A 150 13.67 -16.33 -7.41
C LEU A 150 13.92 -14.81 -7.12
N THR A 151 14.00 -14.36 -5.85
CA THR A 151 15.23 -14.04 -5.04
C THR A 151 15.88 -12.69 -5.40
N MET A 152 16.35 -11.78 -4.52
CA MET A 152 16.68 -11.71 -3.08
C MET A 152 16.67 -10.24 -2.57
N ASP A 153 16.60 -10.07 -1.24
CA ASP A 153 17.43 -9.20 -0.37
C ASP A 153 17.50 -7.66 -0.53
N LYS A 154 16.99 -6.90 0.47
CA LYS A 154 17.73 -6.37 1.66
C LYS A 154 17.00 -5.16 2.30
N ALA A 155 16.94 -5.09 3.63
CA ALA A 155 16.54 -3.91 4.41
C ALA A 155 17.47 -3.70 5.61
N GLN A 156 17.99 -2.52 5.98
CA GLN A 156 18.07 -2.21 7.42
C GLN A 156 18.38 -0.78 7.84
N GLY A 157 17.81 -0.42 9.00
CA GLY A 157 18.25 0.62 9.92
C GLY A 157 19.25 0.10 10.98
N SER A 158 20.07 1.02 11.49
CA SER A 158 21.44 0.96 12.11
C SER A 158 22.65 1.28 11.18
N LYS A 159 22.50 1.49 9.87
CA LYS A 159 22.29 0.36 8.96
C LYS A 159 22.81 -0.92 9.60
N SER A 160 21.95 -1.49 10.41
CA SER A 160 21.78 -2.90 10.53
C SER A 160 22.10 -3.67 9.21
N LYS A 161 22.41 -4.97 9.17
CA LYS A 161 21.96 -5.83 8.04
C LYS A 161 20.64 -6.55 8.32
N PRO A 162 19.62 -6.50 7.42
CA PRO A 162 18.28 -7.09 7.64
C PRO A 162 18.38 -8.35 8.46
N PHE A 163 17.56 -8.50 9.52
CA PHE A 163 17.51 -9.77 10.23
C PHE A 163 17.26 -10.82 9.15
N PRO A 164 18.18 -11.78 8.97
CA PRO A 164 18.15 -12.63 7.78
C PRO A 164 16.84 -13.42 7.79
N VAL A 165 15.96 -13.11 6.84
CA VAL A 165 14.67 -13.80 6.67
C VAL A 165 14.85 -14.87 5.60
N THR A 166 14.64 -16.13 5.98
CA THR A 166 14.67 -17.26 5.04
C THR A 166 13.27 -17.83 4.91
N ALA A 167 12.73 -17.89 3.68
CA ALA A 167 11.46 -18.55 3.44
C ALA A 167 11.60 -20.08 3.64
N LEU A 168 10.99 -20.61 4.69
CA LEU A 168 11.05 -22.05 4.99
C LEU A 168 10.00 -22.85 4.21
N PHE A 169 8.78 -22.31 4.16
CA PHE A 169 7.65 -22.87 3.45
C PHE A 169 7.09 -21.80 2.51
N LYS A 170 7.14 -22.05 1.20
CA LYS A 170 6.71 -21.09 0.18
C LYS A 170 5.38 -21.54 -0.41
N GLN A 171 4.46 -20.61 -0.57
CA GLN A 171 3.17 -20.85 -1.24
C GLN A 171 3.38 -21.54 -2.59
N GLU A 172 2.62 -22.62 -2.86
CA GLU A 172 2.80 -23.39 -4.09
C GLU A 172 2.09 -22.70 -5.27
N PRO A 173 2.58 -22.89 -6.52
CA PRO A 173 1.90 -22.42 -7.72
C PRO A 173 0.45 -22.92 -7.78
N ARG A 174 -0.47 -22.09 -8.27
CA ARG A 174 -1.90 -22.43 -8.39
C ARG A 174 -2.13 -23.52 -9.45
N GLU A 175 -2.41 -24.73 -9.01
CA GLU A 175 -2.85 -25.80 -9.93
C GLU A 175 -4.27 -25.54 -10.51
N SER A 176 -5.13 -24.73 -9.84
CA SER A 176 -6.46 -24.33 -10.35
C SER A 176 -6.98 -22.98 -9.80
N GLU A 177 -8.05 -22.41 -10.39
CA GLU A 177 -8.66 -21.12 -9.98
C GLU A 177 -9.25 -21.13 -8.56
N ARG A 178 -9.39 -22.28 -7.90
CA ARG A 178 -10.06 -22.44 -6.59
C ARG A 178 -9.16 -22.94 -5.46
N MET A 179 -7.92 -23.34 -5.74
CA MET A 179 -7.02 -23.93 -4.74
C MET A 179 -5.63 -23.31 -4.86
N GLN A 180 -5.13 -22.77 -3.75
CA GLN A 180 -3.79 -22.20 -3.64
C GLN A 180 -3.19 -22.69 -2.34
N VAL A 181 -2.22 -23.60 -2.45
CA VAL A 181 -1.62 -24.23 -1.28
C VAL A 181 -0.83 -23.20 -0.48
N THR A 182 -1.16 -23.06 0.80
CA THR A 182 -0.55 -22.10 1.72
C THR A 182 -0.07 -22.81 2.99
N TYR A 183 0.96 -22.25 3.60
CA TYR A 183 1.58 -22.76 4.80
C TYR A 183 1.28 -21.80 5.95
N ARG A 184 0.65 -22.30 7.01
CA ARG A 184 0.22 -21.50 8.16
C ARG A 184 0.50 -22.21 9.46
N ILE A 185 0.34 -21.49 10.57
CA ILE A 185 0.43 -22.02 11.94
C ILE A 185 1.84 -22.56 12.25
N PRO A 186 2.82 -21.66 12.45
CA PRO A 186 4.21 -22.01 12.68
C PRO A 186 4.41 -22.62 14.06
N ALA A 187 5.33 -23.59 14.14
CA ALA A 187 5.90 -24.08 15.37
C ALA A 187 7.39 -24.36 15.18
N LEU A 188 8.22 -23.97 16.14
CA LEU A 188 9.67 -24.02 16.04
C LEU A 188 10.25 -24.58 17.34
N ILE A 189 11.15 -25.55 17.21
CA ILE A 189 11.91 -26.07 18.35
C ILE A 189 13.40 -26.17 17.99
N TYR A 190 14.25 -25.83 18.97
CA TYR A 190 15.69 -26.01 18.90
C TYR A 190 16.13 -27.13 19.86
N ILE A 191 16.90 -28.08 19.34
CA ILE A 191 17.48 -29.19 20.09
C ILE A 191 18.98 -28.95 20.20
N SER A 192 19.41 -28.55 21.40
CA SER A 192 20.77 -28.08 21.66
C SER A 192 21.86 -29.15 21.48
N GLU A 193 21.53 -30.40 21.78
CA GLU A 193 22.44 -31.55 21.83
C GLU A 193 23.09 -31.85 20.48
N ASN A 194 22.41 -31.48 19.39
CA ASN A 194 22.88 -31.63 18.02
C ASN A 194 22.66 -30.36 17.20
N GLN A 195 22.47 -29.23 17.87
CA GLN A 195 22.32 -27.91 17.26
C GLN A 195 21.27 -27.89 16.13
N THR A 196 20.15 -28.59 16.32
CA THR A 196 19.14 -28.79 15.26
C THR A 196 17.89 -27.95 15.52
N PHE A 197 17.47 -27.18 14.52
CA PHE A 197 16.13 -26.59 14.43
C PHE A 197 15.18 -27.52 13.67
N LEU A 198 13.95 -27.62 14.17
CA LEU A 198 12.83 -28.24 13.48
C LEU A 198 11.70 -27.22 13.39
N ALA A 199 11.40 -26.79 12.17
CA ALA A 199 10.28 -25.90 11.86
C ALA A 199 9.11 -26.73 11.36
N PHE A 200 7.91 -26.47 11.88
CA PHE A 200 6.67 -27.12 11.50
C PHE A 200 5.64 -26.09 11.02
N ALA A 201 4.75 -26.52 10.12
CA ALA A 201 3.61 -25.75 9.67
C ALA A 201 2.46 -26.65 9.21
N GLU A 202 1.25 -26.12 9.13
CA GLU A 202 0.14 -26.70 8.39
C GLU A 202 0.29 -26.42 6.90
N LYS A 203 0.28 -27.45 6.06
CA LYS A 203 0.04 -27.32 4.62
C LYS A 203 -1.47 -27.36 4.38
N ARG A 204 -2.01 -26.28 3.81
CA ARG A 204 -3.44 -26.11 3.53
C ARG A 204 -3.70 -25.95 2.05
N LYS A 205 -4.81 -26.47 1.54
CA LYS A 205 -5.23 -26.35 0.12
C LYS A 205 -5.69 -24.94 -0.25
N THR A 206 -6.16 -24.17 0.74
CA THR A 206 -6.45 -22.73 0.67
C THR A 206 -6.09 -22.07 2.01
N ALA A 207 -6.31 -20.75 2.14
CA ALA A 207 -6.09 -20.04 3.41
C ALA A 207 -7.07 -20.46 4.53
N ASP A 208 -8.22 -21.05 4.18
CA ASP A 208 -9.23 -21.51 5.13
C ASP A 208 -8.65 -22.62 6.02
N ASP A 209 -8.94 -22.58 7.33
CA ASP A 209 -8.46 -23.61 8.24
C ASP A 209 -9.03 -24.98 7.86
N THR A 210 -10.28 -25.04 7.40
CA THR A 210 -10.99 -26.27 7.01
C THR A 210 -10.35 -27.03 5.86
N ASP A 211 -9.45 -26.37 5.14
CA ASP A 211 -8.67 -26.91 4.03
C ASP A 211 -7.25 -27.39 4.42
N ALA A 212 -6.93 -27.45 5.72
CA ALA A 212 -5.70 -28.10 6.19
C ALA A 212 -5.62 -29.56 5.73
N ASP A 213 -4.44 -29.96 5.26
CA ASP A 213 -4.21 -31.26 4.64
C ASP A 213 -3.26 -32.13 5.46
N VAL A 214 -2.04 -31.65 5.66
CA VAL A 214 -0.96 -32.38 6.36
C VAL A 214 -0.03 -31.41 7.09
N LEU A 215 0.60 -31.88 8.17
CA LEU A 215 1.68 -31.14 8.82
C LEU A 215 2.98 -31.34 8.04
N VAL A 216 3.75 -30.28 7.90
CA VAL A 216 5.07 -30.32 7.27
C VAL A 216 6.16 -29.99 8.25
N MET A 217 7.35 -30.54 8.03
CA MET A 217 8.53 -30.26 8.84
C MET A 217 9.70 -29.90 7.92
N ARG A 218 10.47 -28.88 8.30
CA ARG A 218 11.79 -28.61 7.70
C ARG A 218 12.84 -28.59 8.80
N LYS A 219 13.95 -29.26 8.55
CA LYS A 219 15.07 -29.34 9.48
C LYS A 219 16.17 -28.36 9.08
N GLY A 220 16.84 -27.80 10.07
CA GLY A 220 18.01 -26.96 9.88
C GLY A 220 19.06 -27.16 10.96
N ILE A 221 20.33 -26.93 10.62
CA ILE A 221 21.46 -27.06 11.54
C ILE A 221 21.98 -25.65 11.88
N TRP A 222 22.07 -25.36 13.17
CA TRP A 222 22.66 -24.13 13.69
C TRP A 222 24.18 -24.21 13.62
N LYS A 223 24.79 -23.29 12.89
CA LYS A 223 26.24 -23.22 12.71
C LYS A 223 26.66 -21.78 12.37
N ASP A 224 27.79 -21.34 12.92
CA ASP A 224 28.44 -20.06 12.57
C ASP A 224 27.52 -18.82 12.66
N GLY A 225 26.55 -18.81 13.59
CA GLY A 225 25.63 -17.69 13.79
C GLY A 225 24.41 -17.68 12.84
N GLY A 226 24.17 -18.75 12.08
CA GLY A 226 23.01 -18.92 11.20
C GLY A 226 22.45 -20.35 11.20
N VAL A 227 21.38 -20.57 10.44
CA VAL A 227 20.75 -21.90 10.28
C VAL A 227 20.88 -22.35 8.82
N GLU A 228 21.51 -23.50 8.61
CA GLU A 228 21.56 -24.20 7.33
C GLU A 228 20.35 -25.14 7.23
N TRP A 229 19.34 -24.77 6.44
CA TRP A 229 18.11 -25.56 6.25
C TRP A 229 18.27 -26.62 5.16
N ASP A 230 17.64 -27.78 5.37
CA ASP A 230 17.52 -28.83 4.35
C ASP A 230 16.85 -28.30 3.08
N GLY A 231 17.17 -28.89 1.92
CA GLY A 231 16.69 -28.41 0.60
C GLY A 231 15.17 -28.52 0.40
N SER A 232 14.50 -29.44 1.10
CA SER A 232 13.05 -29.64 1.03
C SER A 232 12.45 -29.86 2.42
N HIS A 233 11.17 -29.57 2.58
CA HIS A 233 10.40 -30.00 3.75
C HIS A 233 9.84 -31.42 3.56
N GLU A 234 9.60 -32.10 4.66
CA GLU A 234 8.97 -33.42 4.74
C GLU A 234 7.46 -33.28 5.00
N LEU A 235 6.66 -34.14 4.36
CA LEU A 235 5.24 -34.30 4.69
C LEU A 235 5.11 -35.34 5.82
N LEU A 236 4.60 -34.95 6.98
CA LEU A 236 4.44 -35.83 8.13
C LEU A 236 3.18 -36.70 7.97
N THR A 237 3.22 -37.64 7.02
CA THR A 237 2.09 -38.54 6.71
C THR A 237 1.73 -39.45 7.88
N THR A 238 2.67 -39.74 8.79
CA THR A 238 2.40 -40.45 10.05
C THR A 238 1.50 -39.68 11.01
N ALA A 239 1.39 -38.35 10.85
CA ALA A 239 0.46 -37.51 11.60
C ALA A 239 -0.96 -37.47 10.98
N CYS A 240 -1.23 -38.18 9.88
CA CYS A 240 -2.54 -38.17 9.22
C CYS A 240 -3.47 -39.28 9.73
N GLN A 241 -4.78 -38.98 9.75
CA GLN A 241 -5.84 -39.97 9.96
C GLN A 241 -6.84 -39.89 8.81
N ALA A 242 -7.42 -41.03 8.43
CA ALA A 242 -8.41 -41.08 7.35
C ALA A 242 -9.59 -40.13 7.63
N ASN A 243 -9.97 -39.34 6.64
CA ASN A 243 -11.06 -38.34 6.70
C ASN A 243 -10.91 -37.27 7.80
N ARG A 244 -9.68 -37.02 8.27
CA ARG A 244 -9.37 -35.99 9.26
C ARG A 244 -8.18 -35.15 8.82
N ARG A 245 -8.17 -33.88 9.20
CA ARG A 245 -7.08 -32.91 9.00
C ARG A 245 -6.28 -32.75 10.28
N SER A 246 -4.96 -32.67 10.19
CA SER A 246 -4.04 -32.47 11.32
C SER A 246 -3.59 -31.02 11.40
N MET A 247 -3.64 -30.43 12.59
CA MET A 247 -3.56 -28.98 12.79
C MET A 247 -2.91 -28.58 14.12
N ASN A 248 -2.48 -27.32 14.23
CA ASN A 248 -1.86 -26.74 15.41
C ASN A 248 -0.65 -27.55 15.91
N PRO A 249 0.45 -27.63 15.12
CA PRO A 249 1.66 -28.30 15.58
C PRO A 249 2.19 -27.67 16.87
N CYS A 250 2.58 -28.52 17.83
CA CYS A 250 3.15 -28.12 19.11
C CYS A 250 4.24 -29.11 19.56
N PRO A 251 5.50 -28.94 19.13
CA PRO A 251 6.59 -29.81 19.54
C PRO A 251 7.07 -29.55 20.96
N VAL A 252 7.52 -30.61 21.65
CA VAL A 252 8.28 -30.54 22.90
C VAL A 252 9.36 -31.61 22.89
N PHE A 253 10.55 -31.28 23.42
CA PHE A 253 11.68 -32.20 23.48
C PHE A 253 11.93 -32.64 24.93
N GLU A 254 11.86 -33.95 25.17
CA GLU A 254 12.20 -34.55 26.46
C GLU A 254 13.69 -34.91 26.47
N ARG A 255 14.47 -34.16 27.26
CA ARG A 255 15.93 -34.18 27.22
C ARG A 255 16.57 -35.49 27.70
N GLU A 256 15.95 -36.20 28.64
CA GLU A 256 16.57 -37.39 29.24
C GLU A 256 16.47 -38.61 28.32
N SER A 257 15.28 -38.89 27.79
CA SER A 257 15.02 -39.96 26.83
C SER A 257 15.36 -39.57 25.39
N LYS A 258 15.65 -38.28 25.14
CA LYS A 258 15.89 -37.70 23.81
C LYS A 258 14.73 -37.94 22.85
N THR A 259 13.51 -37.86 23.38
CA THR A 259 12.28 -38.08 22.62
C THR A 259 11.68 -36.73 22.26
N LEU A 260 11.55 -36.48 20.96
CA LEU A 260 10.76 -35.37 20.44
C LEU A 260 9.31 -35.82 20.32
N PHE A 261 8.40 -35.08 20.94
CA PHE A 261 6.96 -35.22 20.73
C PHE A 261 6.48 -34.07 19.84
N LEU A 262 5.65 -34.37 18.85
CA LEU A 262 4.89 -33.36 18.10
C LEU A 262 3.41 -33.55 18.41
N PHE A 263 2.85 -32.67 19.25
CA PHE A 263 1.42 -32.61 19.52
C PHE A 263 0.69 -31.86 18.43
N PHE A 264 -0.55 -32.27 18.18
CA PHE A 264 -1.47 -31.61 17.25
C PHE A 264 -2.90 -32.06 17.55
N ILE A 265 -3.87 -31.40 16.93
CA ILE A 265 -5.25 -31.90 16.90
C ILE A 265 -5.59 -32.52 15.55
N THR A 266 -6.52 -33.47 15.55
CA THR A 266 -7.19 -33.90 14.31
C THR A 266 -8.67 -33.54 14.33
N VAL A 267 -9.19 -33.06 13.22
CA VAL A 267 -10.60 -32.67 13.06
C VAL A 267 -11.16 -33.29 11.77
N PRO A 268 -12.42 -33.75 11.71
CA PRO A 268 -13.00 -34.23 10.46
C PRO A 268 -12.94 -33.17 9.35
N VAL A 269 -12.67 -33.60 8.12
CA VAL A 269 -12.61 -32.71 6.95
C VAL A 269 -13.94 -31.96 6.78
N GLY A 270 -13.88 -30.65 6.52
CA GLY A 270 -15.06 -29.79 6.33
C GLY A 270 -15.83 -29.42 7.61
N VAL A 271 -15.30 -29.74 8.79
CA VAL A 271 -15.88 -29.31 10.08
C VAL A 271 -15.05 -28.15 10.64
N SER A 272 -15.60 -26.92 10.60
CA SER A 272 -14.95 -25.74 11.18
C SER A 272 -15.08 -25.67 12.71
N GLU A 273 -14.17 -24.95 13.35
CA GLU A 273 -14.25 -24.62 14.79
C GLU A 273 -15.59 -23.95 15.13
N HIS A 274 -15.98 -22.95 14.33
CA HIS A 274 -17.25 -22.24 14.49
C HIS A 274 -18.46 -23.19 14.53
N LYS A 275 -18.48 -24.21 13.66
CA LYS A 275 -19.56 -25.21 13.62
C LYS A 275 -19.58 -26.08 14.88
N GLN A 276 -18.42 -26.40 15.46
CA GLN A 276 -18.32 -27.17 16.69
C GLN A 276 -18.77 -26.35 17.90
N ILE A 277 -18.34 -25.08 17.99
CA ILE A 277 -18.77 -24.11 19.02
C ILE A 277 -20.28 -23.88 18.96
N HIS A 278 -20.83 -23.59 17.78
CA HIS A 278 -22.26 -23.33 17.62
C HIS A 278 -23.14 -24.54 17.95
N LYS A 279 -22.65 -25.75 17.69
CA LYS A 279 -23.38 -26.99 17.96
C LYS A 279 -23.10 -27.59 19.35
N ASN A 280 -22.21 -26.98 20.14
CA ASN A 280 -21.73 -27.56 21.40
C ASN A 280 -21.32 -29.03 21.23
N LYS A 281 -20.55 -29.32 20.17
CA LYS A 281 -20.20 -30.70 19.81
C LYS A 281 -18.74 -30.80 19.38
N ASN A 282 -17.89 -31.25 20.30
CA ASN A 282 -16.50 -31.58 20.01
C ASN A 282 -16.39 -32.70 18.96
N GLN A 283 -15.48 -32.48 18.01
CA GLN A 283 -15.02 -33.49 17.06
C GLN A 283 -13.49 -33.49 16.93
N ALA A 284 -12.79 -32.59 17.64
CA ALA A 284 -11.34 -32.56 17.73
C ALA A 284 -10.82 -33.76 18.55
N ARG A 285 -9.69 -34.31 18.13
CA ARG A 285 -8.93 -35.35 18.83
C ARG A 285 -7.57 -34.80 19.20
N LEU A 286 -7.04 -35.19 20.35
CA LEU A 286 -5.69 -34.86 20.81
C LEU A 286 -4.75 -35.97 20.34
N CYS A 287 -3.75 -35.64 19.53
CA CYS A 287 -2.81 -36.63 19.01
C CYS A 287 -1.36 -36.18 19.15
N PHE A 288 -0.44 -37.15 19.14
CA PHE A 288 0.97 -36.87 18.91
C PHE A 288 1.65 -37.96 18.08
N ILE A 289 2.80 -37.60 17.51
CA ILE A 289 3.81 -38.54 16.98
C ILE A 289 5.13 -38.28 17.70
N THR A 290 6.01 -39.28 17.75
CA THR A 290 7.32 -39.17 18.40
C THR A 290 8.47 -39.47 17.47
N SER A 291 9.61 -38.83 17.71
CA SER A 291 10.87 -39.12 17.04
C SER A 291 11.99 -39.30 18.08
N LYS A 292 12.79 -40.37 17.92
CA LYS A 292 13.97 -40.67 18.76
C LYS A 292 15.29 -40.33 18.06
N ASP A 293 15.23 -39.83 16.84
CA ASP A 293 16.38 -39.56 15.97
C ASP A 293 16.39 -38.12 15.44
N THR A 294 15.75 -37.21 16.19
CA THR A 294 15.70 -35.77 15.88
C THR A 294 15.03 -35.48 14.54
N GLY A 295 13.81 -36.01 14.40
CA GLY A 295 12.89 -35.76 13.30
C GLY A 295 13.17 -36.56 12.03
N LYS A 296 14.06 -37.55 12.02
CA LYS A 296 14.34 -38.34 10.80
C LYS A 296 13.30 -39.43 10.56
N THR A 297 12.83 -40.05 11.63
CA THR A 297 11.72 -41.01 11.60
C THR A 297 10.72 -40.68 12.70
N TRP A 298 9.47 -41.01 12.43
CA TRP A 298 8.34 -40.73 13.30
C TRP A 298 7.55 -42.01 13.60
N SER A 299 7.07 -42.13 14.84
CA SER A 299 6.15 -43.19 15.23
C SER A 299 4.81 -43.07 14.52
N ASP A 300 4.01 -44.13 14.61
CA ASP A 300 2.59 -44.05 14.31
C ASP A 300 1.89 -43.03 15.24
N ILE A 301 0.75 -42.51 14.77
CA ILE A 301 -0.06 -41.57 15.53
C ILE A 301 -0.62 -42.21 16.81
N THR A 302 -0.46 -41.51 17.93
CA THR A 302 -1.09 -41.86 19.19
C THR A 302 -2.24 -40.89 19.46
N ASP A 303 -3.47 -41.40 19.60
CA ASP A 303 -4.65 -40.61 19.98
C ASP A 303 -4.83 -40.68 21.50
N LEU A 304 -4.65 -39.54 22.17
CA LEU A 304 -4.73 -39.39 23.62
C LEU A 304 -6.13 -38.95 24.10
N THR A 305 -7.10 -38.78 23.20
CA THR A 305 -8.38 -38.15 23.55
C THR A 305 -9.11 -38.93 24.64
N ALA A 306 -9.22 -40.26 24.50
CA ALA A 306 -9.91 -41.10 25.47
C ALA A 306 -9.15 -41.20 26.81
N ASP A 307 -7.82 -41.30 26.75
CA ASP A 307 -6.99 -41.56 27.91
C ASP A 307 -6.77 -40.31 28.78
N VAL A 308 -6.75 -39.13 28.17
CA VAL A 308 -6.41 -37.87 28.85
C VAL A 308 -7.61 -36.96 29.07
N ILE A 309 -8.48 -36.83 28.06
CA ILE A 309 -9.68 -35.97 28.13
C ILE A 309 -10.87 -36.78 28.65
N GLY A 310 -11.03 -38.01 28.16
CA GLY A 310 -12.05 -38.95 28.60
C GLY A 310 -13.46 -38.37 28.55
N GLU A 311 -14.22 -38.58 29.63
CA GLU A 311 -15.62 -38.16 29.72
C GLU A 311 -15.82 -36.64 29.62
N GLN A 312 -14.81 -35.82 29.96
CA GLN A 312 -14.89 -34.36 29.87
C GLN A 312 -15.07 -33.87 28.43
N GLU A 313 -14.73 -34.69 27.43
CA GLU A 313 -14.91 -34.37 26.01
C GLU A 313 -16.36 -33.97 25.67
N LYS A 314 -17.34 -34.58 26.36
CA LYS A 314 -18.78 -34.34 26.15
C LYS A 314 -19.21 -32.92 26.55
N ASP A 315 -18.47 -32.31 27.45
CA ASP A 315 -18.72 -30.96 27.95
C ASP A 315 -17.92 -29.91 27.17
N TRP A 316 -17.22 -30.30 26.10
CA TRP A 316 -16.39 -29.40 25.30
C TRP A 316 -17.04 -29.19 23.94
N ALA A 317 -17.08 -27.93 23.50
CA ALA A 317 -17.50 -27.60 22.16
C ALA A 317 -16.37 -27.87 21.16
N THR A 318 -15.13 -27.54 21.51
CA THR A 318 -13.89 -27.86 20.79
C THR A 318 -12.68 -27.49 21.67
N PHE A 319 -11.49 -27.92 21.28
CA PHE A 319 -10.22 -27.55 21.93
C PHE A 319 -9.06 -27.60 20.92
N ALA A 320 -7.92 -27.00 21.26
CA ALA A 320 -6.66 -27.22 20.56
C ALA A 320 -5.44 -27.08 21.48
N VAL A 321 -4.28 -27.55 20.99
CA VAL A 321 -2.97 -27.34 21.60
C VAL A 321 -2.26 -26.15 20.95
N GLY A 322 -1.40 -25.46 21.71
CA GLY A 322 -0.61 -24.32 21.26
C GLY A 322 -1.41 -23.30 20.43
N PRO A 323 -1.01 -23.02 19.18
CA PRO A 323 0.16 -23.55 18.46
C PRO A 323 1.49 -22.90 18.91
N GLY A 324 2.60 -23.41 18.39
CA GLY A 324 3.96 -22.97 18.72
C GLY A 324 4.71 -24.09 19.45
N HIS A 325 5.36 -23.91 20.60
CA HIS A 325 6.08 -25.00 21.29
C HIS A 325 5.55 -25.31 22.71
N GLY A 326 5.84 -26.54 23.17
CA GLY A 326 5.76 -26.92 24.57
C GLY A 326 7.10 -26.75 25.28
N VAL A 327 7.11 -26.88 26.61
CA VAL A 327 8.32 -26.68 27.44
C VAL A 327 8.57 -27.86 28.37
N GLN A 328 9.85 -28.21 28.56
CA GLN A 328 10.27 -29.10 29.64
C GLN A 328 10.85 -28.26 30.77
N LEU A 329 10.20 -28.29 31.92
CA LEU A 329 10.60 -27.55 33.12
C LEU A 329 11.90 -28.11 33.71
N LYS A 330 12.55 -27.36 34.61
CA LYS A 330 13.71 -27.81 35.39
C LYS A 330 13.42 -29.08 36.19
N SER A 331 12.17 -29.26 36.61
CA SER A 331 11.70 -30.47 37.30
C SER A 331 11.65 -31.73 36.42
N GLY A 332 11.81 -31.58 35.09
CA GLY A 332 11.64 -32.66 34.11
C GLY A 332 10.22 -32.79 33.57
N ARG A 333 9.23 -32.13 34.19
CA ARG A 333 7.84 -32.10 33.73
C ARG A 333 7.74 -31.49 32.34
N LEU A 334 7.03 -32.17 31.45
CA LEU A 334 6.64 -31.65 30.14
C LEU A 334 5.33 -30.86 30.26
N ILE A 335 5.24 -29.73 29.56
CA ILE A 335 4.06 -28.88 29.49
C ILE A 335 3.73 -28.64 28.01
N ILE A 336 2.49 -28.90 27.63
CA ILE A 336 1.90 -28.50 26.36
C ILE A 336 0.80 -27.46 26.65
N PRO A 337 0.92 -26.23 26.14
CA PRO A 337 -0.15 -25.24 26.27
C PRO A 337 -1.37 -25.67 25.45
N ALA A 338 -2.58 -25.41 25.94
CA ALA A 338 -3.82 -25.76 25.26
C ALA A 338 -4.95 -24.79 25.63
N TYR A 339 -6.03 -24.77 24.85
CA TYR A 339 -7.25 -24.04 25.17
C TYR A 339 -8.49 -24.86 24.81
N VAL A 340 -9.60 -24.59 25.52
CA VAL A 340 -10.87 -25.31 25.39
C VAL A 340 -12.03 -24.33 25.37
N TYR A 341 -13.07 -24.65 24.62
CA TYR A 341 -14.39 -24.03 24.71
C TYR A 341 -15.36 -24.92 25.50
N PRO A 342 -15.46 -24.78 26.83
CA PRO A 342 -16.40 -25.56 27.63
C PRO A 342 -17.85 -25.16 27.36
N CYS A 343 -18.74 -26.14 27.26
CA CYS A 343 -20.18 -25.97 27.13
C CYS A 343 -20.78 -25.57 28.49
N ASN A 344 -20.82 -24.26 28.76
CA ASN A 344 -21.40 -23.72 29.99
C ASN A 344 -22.93 -23.55 29.86
N SER A 345 -23.70 -24.61 30.14
CA SER A 345 -25.16 -24.66 30.02
C SER A 345 -25.71 -24.36 28.60
N LEU A 346 -26.93 -24.81 28.31
CA LEU A 346 -27.54 -24.67 26.97
C LEU A 346 -27.80 -23.22 26.52
N SER A 347 -27.72 -22.22 27.43
CA SER A 347 -28.16 -20.84 27.19
C SER A 347 -27.04 -19.82 26.95
N CYS A 348 -25.76 -20.19 27.09
CA CYS A 348 -24.64 -19.27 26.92
C CYS A 348 -23.66 -19.80 25.85
N LYS A 349 -23.15 -18.89 25.00
CA LYS A 349 -22.11 -19.23 24.03
C LYS A 349 -20.84 -19.68 24.79
N PRO A 350 -20.20 -20.80 24.42
CA PRO A 350 -18.93 -21.23 25.03
C PRO A 350 -17.87 -20.12 24.96
N THR A 351 -17.16 -19.90 26.07
CA THR A 351 -16.05 -18.94 26.17
C THR A 351 -14.75 -19.71 26.32
N SER A 352 -13.73 -19.42 25.51
CA SER A 352 -12.45 -20.12 25.54
C SER A 352 -11.72 -19.94 26.88
N ARG A 353 -11.02 -20.99 27.31
CA ARG A 353 -10.16 -21.02 28.49
C ARG A 353 -8.87 -21.76 28.19
N ALA A 354 -7.73 -21.12 28.44
CA ALA A 354 -6.41 -21.75 28.40
C ALA A 354 -6.26 -22.77 29.55
N PHE A 355 -5.45 -23.80 29.34
CA PHE A 355 -5.06 -24.82 30.32
C PHE A 355 -3.76 -25.52 29.87
N THR A 356 -3.26 -26.45 30.66
CA THR A 356 -2.05 -27.23 30.35
C THR A 356 -2.39 -28.71 30.14
N LEU A 357 -1.67 -29.37 29.24
CA LEU A 357 -1.43 -30.81 29.34
C LEU A 357 -0.03 -31.00 29.91
N TYR A 358 0.15 -31.92 30.83
CA TYR A 358 1.46 -32.18 31.41
C TYR A 358 1.78 -33.66 31.61
N SER A 359 3.07 -33.98 31.63
CA SER A 359 3.59 -35.32 31.90
C SER A 359 4.76 -35.24 32.88
N ASP A 360 4.72 -36.10 33.90
CA ASP A 360 5.76 -36.24 34.93
C ASP A 360 6.65 -37.49 34.72
N ASP A 361 6.35 -38.29 33.71
CA ASP A 361 6.97 -39.60 33.44
C ASP A 361 7.52 -39.69 32.01
N LYS A 362 8.13 -38.57 31.57
CA LYS A 362 8.84 -38.45 30.28
C LYS A 362 7.93 -38.68 29.06
N GLY A 363 6.65 -38.35 29.19
CA GLY A 363 5.65 -38.47 28.14
C GLY A 363 4.95 -39.83 28.08
N SER A 364 5.12 -40.70 29.09
CA SER A 364 4.45 -42.01 29.15
C SER A 364 2.96 -41.88 29.47
N THR A 365 2.60 -40.98 30.38
CA THR A 365 1.23 -40.60 30.70
C THR A 365 1.07 -39.08 30.72
N TRP A 366 -0.15 -38.62 30.43
CA TRP A 366 -0.49 -37.21 30.32
C TRP A 366 -1.70 -36.86 31.17
N ARG A 367 -1.74 -35.64 31.70
CA ARG A 367 -2.81 -35.14 32.57
C ARG A 367 -3.23 -33.74 32.17
N LEU A 368 -4.47 -33.38 32.48
CA LEU A 368 -5.01 -32.04 32.33
C LEU A 368 -4.73 -31.20 33.58
N GLY A 369 -4.19 -30.00 33.40
CA GLY A 369 -4.23 -28.95 34.41
C GLY A 369 -5.61 -28.28 34.47
N LYS A 370 -5.82 -27.48 35.52
CA LYS A 370 -7.01 -26.64 35.67
C LYS A 370 -6.98 -25.50 34.65
N ARG A 371 -8.18 -25.12 34.21
CA ARG A 371 -8.41 -23.99 33.30
C ARG A 371 -8.03 -22.68 33.99
N VAL A 372 -7.44 -21.77 33.22
CA VAL A 372 -7.23 -20.39 33.62
C VAL A 372 -8.60 -19.72 33.79
N ASP A 373 -8.76 -18.95 34.87
CA ASP A 373 -9.96 -18.13 35.04
C ASP A 373 -10.04 -17.03 33.97
N GLY A 374 -11.22 -16.48 33.69
CA GLY A 374 -11.40 -15.50 32.61
C GLY A 374 -11.25 -16.05 31.17
N GLU A 375 -11.65 -15.26 30.18
CA GLU A 375 -11.52 -15.61 28.76
C GLU A 375 -10.04 -15.64 28.34
N SER A 376 -9.63 -16.75 27.74
CA SER A 376 -8.26 -16.95 27.25
C SER A 376 -8.26 -17.98 26.13
N ASN A 377 -7.63 -17.65 24.99
CA ASN A 377 -7.58 -18.51 23.80
C ASN A 377 -6.15 -19.05 23.60
N GLU A 378 -5.68 -19.17 22.35
CA GLU A 378 -4.34 -19.68 22.00
C GLU A 378 -3.26 -19.07 22.89
N CYS A 379 -2.48 -19.93 23.54
CA CYS A 379 -1.55 -19.55 24.58
C CYS A 379 -0.19 -20.22 24.39
N GLN A 380 0.85 -19.57 24.92
CA GLN A 380 2.18 -20.13 25.10
C GLN A 380 2.63 -19.97 26.54
N MET A 381 3.58 -20.82 26.94
CA MET A 381 4.03 -20.90 28.33
C MET A 381 5.55 -21.00 28.41
N ALA A 382 6.10 -20.41 29.47
CA ALA A 382 7.54 -20.35 29.71
C ALA A 382 7.85 -20.55 31.19
N GLU A 383 8.95 -21.24 31.50
CA GLU A 383 9.40 -21.42 32.88
C GLU A 383 10.16 -20.17 33.34
N ILE A 384 9.74 -19.58 34.45
CA ILE A 384 10.39 -18.41 35.05
C ILE A 384 11.11 -18.82 36.33
N ILE A 385 12.41 -18.55 36.40
CA ILE A 385 13.28 -18.86 37.52
C ILE A 385 13.80 -17.55 38.12
N ASP A 386 13.64 -17.38 39.45
CA ASP A 386 14.16 -16.21 40.18
C ASP A 386 15.64 -16.37 40.57
N ASP A 387 16.21 -15.33 41.17
CA ASP A 387 17.62 -15.33 41.63
C ASP A 387 17.90 -16.36 42.75
N LYS A 388 16.86 -16.97 43.34
CA LYS A 388 16.95 -18.01 44.37
C LYS A 388 16.73 -19.42 43.81
N GLY A 389 16.51 -19.56 42.50
CA GLY A 389 16.25 -20.83 41.84
C GLY A 389 14.80 -21.34 41.99
N ASN A 390 13.87 -20.50 42.49
CA ASN A 390 12.46 -20.87 42.52
C ASN A 390 11.88 -20.83 41.11
N SER A 391 11.11 -21.85 40.74
CA SER A 391 10.49 -21.96 39.42
C SER A 391 8.98 -21.70 39.50
N LYS A 392 8.45 -20.97 38.51
CA LYS A 392 7.01 -20.85 38.21
C LYS A 392 6.78 -21.02 36.72
N LEU A 393 5.54 -21.34 36.35
CA LEU A 393 5.12 -21.37 34.95
C LEU A 393 4.35 -20.09 34.61
N TYR A 394 4.86 -19.32 33.66
CA TYR A 394 4.17 -18.16 33.10
C TYR A 394 3.34 -18.59 31.87
N CYS A 395 2.11 -18.10 31.77
CA CYS A 395 1.20 -18.32 30.65
C CYS A 395 0.83 -16.97 30.03
N ASN A 396 0.96 -16.86 28.71
CA ASN A 396 0.48 -15.73 27.92
C ASN A 396 -0.55 -16.23 26.90
N ALA A 397 -1.74 -15.66 26.92
CA ALA A 397 -2.87 -16.11 26.12
C ALA A 397 -3.48 -14.98 25.29
N ARG A 398 -3.96 -15.36 24.10
CA ARG A 398 -4.72 -14.50 23.20
C ARG A 398 -6.03 -14.06 23.84
N SER A 399 -6.39 -12.80 23.60
CA SER A 399 -7.66 -12.24 24.04
C SER A 399 -8.30 -11.37 22.95
N ILE A 400 -9.56 -11.02 23.17
CA ILE A 400 -10.29 -10.01 22.38
C ILE A 400 -10.47 -8.70 23.14
N SER A 401 -9.86 -8.53 24.32
CA SER A 401 -10.01 -7.35 25.19
C SER A 401 -9.00 -6.24 24.90
N GLY A 402 -8.28 -6.33 23.77
CA GLY A 402 -7.27 -5.33 23.35
C GLY A 402 -5.86 -5.53 23.92
N HIS A 403 -5.67 -6.46 24.86
CA HIS A 403 -4.36 -6.80 25.44
C HIS A 403 -4.22 -8.29 25.71
N ARG A 404 -3.00 -8.80 25.80
CA ARG A 404 -2.74 -10.20 26.18
C ARG A 404 -3.24 -10.49 27.59
N VAL A 405 -3.71 -11.71 27.82
CA VAL A 405 -4.00 -12.24 29.14
C VAL A 405 -2.76 -12.97 29.65
N GLU A 406 -2.36 -12.69 30.88
CA GLU A 406 -1.24 -13.37 31.52
C GLU A 406 -1.68 -14.02 32.84
N ALA A 407 -1.07 -15.17 33.16
CA ALA A 407 -1.30 -15.88 34.40
C ALA A 407 -0.03 -16.63 34.83
N VAL A 408 0.15 -16.81 36.14
CA VAL A 408 1.30 -17.51 36.70
C VAL A 408 0.84 -18.70 37.51
N SER A 409 1.53 -19.82 37.37
CA SER A 409 1.30 -21.06 38.13
C SER A 409 2.49 -21.33 39.05
N GLU A 410 2.21 -21.45 40.35
CA GLU A 410 3.18 -21.89 41.36
C GLU A 410 3.24 -23.42 41.50
N CYS A 411 2.33 -24.15 40.84
CA CYS A 411 2.22 -25.61 40.88
C CYS A 411 2.52 -26.25 39.53
N ASN A 412 3.50 -25.71 38.80
CA ASN A 412 4.04 -26.26 37.55
C ASN A 412 2.98 -26.68 36.53
N GLY A 413 1.98 -25.82 36.31
CA GLY A 413 0.92 -25.96 35.31
C GLY A 413 -0.35 -26.63 35.80
N ASP A 414 -0.42 -27.18 37.02
CA ASP A 414 -1.64 -27.81 37.51
C ASP A 414 -2.78 -26.81 37.74
N ALA A 415 -2.46 -25.58 38.15
CA ALA A 415 -3.42 -24.49 38.32
C ALA A 415 -2.72 -23.13 38.20
N PHE A 416 -3.46 -22.14 37.71
CA PHE A 416 -2.97 -20.77 37.58
C PHE A 416 -3.62 -19.87 38.62
N ALA A 417 -2.87 -18.86 39.07
CA ALA A 417 -3.44 -17.74 39.81
C ALA A 417 -4.43 -16.96 38.93
N LYS A 418 -5.20 -16.06 39.56
CA LYS A 418 -6.13 -15.17 38.85
C LYS A 418 -5.38 -14.43 37.72
N PRO A 419 -5.87 -14.46 36.47
CA PRO A 419 -5.20 -13.78 35.37
C PRO A 419 -5.24 -12.25 35.51
N SER A 420 -4.29 -11.59 34.85
CA SER A 420 -4.24 -10.14 34.65
C SER A 420 -4.19 -9.78 33.17
N SER A 421 -4.50 -8.52 32.87
CA SER A 421 -4.30 -7.94 31.55
C SER A 421 -2.87 -7.41 31.45
N ALA A 422 -2.09 -7.90 30.50
CA ALA A 422 -0.75 -7.41 30.23
C ALA A 422 -0.84 -6.12 29.40
N HIS A 423 -1.07 -4.98 30.06
CA HIS A 423 -1.37 -3.70 29.39
C HIS A 423 -0.30 -3.20 28.39
N LYS A 424 0.95 -3.65 28.53
CA LYS A 424 2.04 -3.34 27.59
C LYS A 424 2.08 -4.25 26.36
N LEU A 425 1.40 -5.39 26.42
CA LEU A 425 1.29 -6.35 25.33
C LEU A 425 -0.06 -6.18 24.65
N THR A 426 -0.14 -5.25 23.71
CA THR A 426 -1.38 -4.94 22.95
C THR A 426 -1.74 -6.07 21.99
N GLU A 427 -3.04 -6.34 21.86
CA GLU A 427 -3.61 -7.29 20.88
C GLU A 427 -3.95 -6.61 19.55
N THR A 428 -4.04 -7.42 18.50
CA THR A 428 -4.60 -6.96 17.21
C THR A 428 -6.13 -6.94 17.27
N GLY A 429 -6.82 -6.34 16.28
CA GLY A 429 -8.27 -6.06 16.35
C GLY A 429 -9.18 -7.27 16.60
N HIS A 430 -8.77 -8.47 16.16
CA HIS A 430 -9.46 -9.74 16.47
C HIS A 430 -8.60 -10.71 17.29
N GLY A 431 -7.49 -10.24 17.82
CA GLY A 431 -6.44 -11.01 18.46
C GLY A 431 -5.60 -11.87 17.48
N CYS A 432 -4.37 -12.16 17.87
CA CYS A 432 -3.48 -13.08 17.16
C CYS A 432 -2.85 -14.07 18.14
N GLN A 433 -2.35 -15.21 17.68
CA GLN A 433 -1.39 -15.96 18.49
C GLN A 433 -0.10 -15.14 18.59
N GLY A 434 0.63 -15.29 19.69
CA GLY A 434 1.93 -14.68 19.91
C GLY A 434 2.84 -15.65 20.66
N SER A 435 4.14 -15.43 20.57
CA SER A 435 5.13 -16.34 21.14
C SER A 435 5.79 -15.79 22.39
N VAL A 436 5.93 -16.61 23.44
CA VAL A 436 6.73 -16.30 24.63
C VAL A 436 7.74 -17.40 24.90
N LEU A 437 8.97 -17.03 25.24
CA LEU A 437 10.02 -17.95 25.70
C LEU A 437 10.73 -17.38 26.92
N SER A 438 11.29 -18.27 27.73
CA SER A 438 12.22 -17.95 28.82
C SER A 438 13.66 -18.26 28.42
N PHE A 439 14.59 -17.39 28.80
CA PHE A 439 16.02 -17.61 28.60
C PHE A 439 16.85 -17.04 29.74
N THR A 440 18.05 -17.58 29.92
CA THR A 440 19.02 -17.07 30.90
C THR A 440 19.94 -16.04 30.24
N PRO A 441 19.93 -14.77 30.67
CA PRO A 441 20.74 -13.71 30.05
C PRO A 441 22.23 -13.81 30.40
N ASP A 442 22.54 -14.36 31.58
CA ASP A 442 23.91 -14.58 32.07
C ASP A 442 24.02 -16.02 32.60
N GLN A 443 24.87 -16.82 31.97
CA GLN A 443 25.10 -18.22 32.35
C GLN A 443 25.70 -18.39 33.75
N ALA A 444 26.18 -17.32 34.39
CA ALA A 444 26.59 -17.35 35.80
C ALA A 444 25.41 -17.42 36.79
N THR A 445 24.18 -17.15 36.33
CA THR A 445 22.95 -17.19 37.14
C THR A 445 21.94 -18.17 36.53
N GLU A 446 21.04 -18.71 37.35
CA GLU A 446 19.89 -19.50 36.83
C GLU A 446 18.66 -18.63 36.55
N LYS A 447 18.73 -17.32 36.83
CA LYS A 447 17.63 -16.39 36.66
C LYS A 447 17.24 -16.29 35.19
N THR A 448 15.94 -16.35 34.90
CA THR A 448 15.42 -16.23 33.53
C THR A 448 14.78 -14.89 33.28
N TRP A 449 14.88 -14.40 32.05
CA TRP A 449 14.06 -13.33 31.48
C TRP A 449 13.02 -13.91 30.51
N LEU A 450 11.97 -13.15 30.21
CA LEU A 450 11.00 -13.50 29.18
C LEU A 450 11.19 -12.65 27.93
N LEU A 451 11.13 -13.30 26.77
CA LEU A 451 11.04 -12.66 25.47
C LEU A 451 9.67 -12.96 24.88
N TYR A 452 8.98 -11.95 24.37
CA TYR A 452 7.67 -12.09 23.72
C TYR A 452 7.70 -11.50 22.31
N CYS A 453 7.05 -12.16 21.36
CA CYS A 453 6.97 -11.72 19.97
C CYS A 453 5.52 -11.76 19.47
N HIS A 454 5.07 -10.65 18.88
CA HIS A 454 3.69 -10.48 18.43
C HIS A 454 3.55 -9.29 17.48
N PRO A 455 2.56 -9.29 16.56
CA PRO A 455 2.24 -8.12 15.75
C PRO A 455 1.90 -6.90 16.61
N THR A 456 2.52 -5.77 16.32
CA THR A 456 2.40 -4.56 17.16
C THR A 456 1.28 -3.63 16.72
N ASN A 457 0.75 -3.81 15.50
CA ASN A 457 -0.39 -3.01 15.03
C ASN A 457 -1.70 -3.44 15.76
N PRO A 458 -2.42 -2.52 16.42
CA PRO A 458 -3.60 -2.85 17.24
C PRO A 458 -4.83 -3.23 16.41
N ARG A 459 -4.82 -3.08 15.08
CA ARG A 459 -5.95 -3.32 14.18
C ARG A 459 -5.72 -4.51 13.26
N LYS A 460 -4.52 -4.65 12.70
CA LYS A 460 -4.16 -5.70 11.74
C LYS A 460 -2.95 -6.51 12.20
N ARG A 461 -2.80 -7.71 11.64
CA ARG A 461 -1.65 -8.59 11.84
C ARG A 461 -0.46 -8.09 11.00
N ALA A 462 0.25 -7.10 11.51
CA ALA A 462 1.42 -6.47 10.87
C ALA A 462 2.42 -5.93 11.91
N CYS A 463 3.64 -5.64 11.45
CA CYS A 463 4.75 -5.12 12.25
C CYS A 463 5.10 -6.04 13.45
N LEU A 464 5.72 -7.18 13.18
CA LEU A 464 6.12 -8.16 14.20
C LEU A 464 7.20 -7.57 15.11
N GLY A 465 6.85 -7.35 16.38
CA GLY A 465 7.73 -6.76 17.38
C GLY A 465 8.18 -7.76 18.43
N VAL A 466 9.22 -7.38 19.17
CA VAL A 466 9.78 -8.14 20.28
C VAL A 466 9.79 -7.30 21.56
N TYR A 467 9.32 -7.92 22.64
CA TYR A 467 9.19 -7.35 23.98
C TYR A 467 10.04 -8.15 24.96
N LEU A 468 10.61 -7.46 25.94
CA LEU A 468 11.46 -8.06 26.96
C LEU A 468 10.89 -7.80 28.36
N ASN A 469 10.88 -8.82 29.21
CA ASN A 469 10.60 -8.68 30.64
C ASN A 469 11.77 -9.27 31.45
N LYS A 470 12.50 -8.39 32.14
CA LYS A 470 13.67 -8.74 32.96
C LYS A 470 13.31 -9.19 34.39
N SER A 471 12.05 -8.99 34.77
CA SER A 471 11.50 -9.27 36.09
C SER A 471 10.18 -10.01 35.95
N PRO A 472 10.18 -11.24 35.40
CA PRO A 472 8.95 -11.92 34.94
C PRO A 472 7.99 -12.34 36.07
N TRP A 473 8.37 -12.11 37.32
CA TRP A 473 7.54 -12.28 38.51
C TRP A 473 6.61 -11.09 38.76
N ASP A 474 6.92 -9.96 38.14
CA ASP A 474 6.12 -8.74 38.16
C ASP A 474 5.41 -8.58 36.80
N SER A 475 4.09 -8.65 36.83
CA SER A 475 3.20 -8.42 35.67
C SER A 475 3.42 -7.06 34.99
N SER A 476 3.93 -6.06 35.71
CA SER A 476 4.26 -4.74 35.16
C SER A 476 5.64 -4.66 34.51
N GLY A 477 6.45 -5.72 34.64
CA GLY A 477 7.85 -5.79 34.26
C GLY A 477 8.15 -5.84 32.76
N TRP A 478 7.12 -5.97 31.90
CA TRP A 478 7.28 -5.85 30.46
C TRP A 478 7.84 -4.48 30.10
N GLU A 479 8.81 -4.42 29.20
CA GLU A 479 9.26 -3.17 28.58
C GLU A 479 8.36 -2.82 27.37
N ASP A 480 8.34 -1.56 26.95
CA ASP A 480 7.70 -1.18 25.69
C ASP A 480 8.41 -1.88 24.51
N CYS A 481 7.70 -2.05 23.38
CA CYS A 481 8.28 -2.64 22.18
C CYS A 481 9.45 -1.79 21.69
N LYS A 482 10.68 -2.31 21.80
CA LYS A 482 11.90 -1.61 21.38
C LYS A 482 12.38 -2.02 20.00
N LEU A 483 11.91 -3.17 19.50
CA LEU A 483 12.45 -3.77 18.28
C LEU A 483 11.34 -4.37 17.42
N ILE A 484 11.21 -3.86 16.19
CA ILE A 484 10.44 -4.49 15.12
C ILE A 484 11.39 -5.39 14.34
N ILE A 485 11.09 -6.68 14.27
CA ILE A 485 11.90 -7.67 13.55
C ILE A 485 11.37 -7.97 12.14
N TYR A 486 10.13 -7.57 11.84
CA TYR A 486 9.53 -7.66 10.51
C TYR A 486 8.42 -6.61 10.33
N GLU A 487 8.55 -5.73 9.34
CA GLU A 487 7.62 -4.60 9.13
C GLU A 487 6.34 -4.99 8.37
N GLY A 488 6.37 -6.07 7.59
CA GLY A 488 5.26 -6.49 6.72
C GLY A 488 4.10 -7.20 7.41
N PRO A 489 3.14 -7.73 6.63
CA PRO A 489 2.07 -8.60 7.11
C PRO A 489 2.65 -9.76 7.92
N SER A 490 2.27 -9.84 9.18
CA SER A 490 2.83 -10.80 10.13
C SER A 490 1.76 -11.33 11.06
N GLY A 491 1.61 -12.65 11.04
CA GLY A 491 0.58 -13.36 11.80
C GLY A 491 1.16 -14.08 13.01
N TYR A 492 0.90 -15.38 13.07
CA TYR A 492 1.35 -16.25 14.15
C TYR A 492 2.87 -16.32 14.13
N SER A 493 3.49 -16.49 15.30
CA SER A 493 4.93 -16.61 15.42
C SER A 493 5.32 -17.64 16.47
N ASP A 494 6.54 -18.15 16.36
CA ASP A 494 7.13 -19.02 17.37
C ASP A 494 8.64 -18.78 17.49
N LEU A 495 9.07 -18.50 18.72
CA LEU A 495 10.46 -18.20 19.05
C LEU A 495 11.19 -19.44 19.56
N ALA A 496 12.50 -19.50 19.30
CA ALA A 496 13.39 -20.49 19.88
C ALA A 496 14.74 -19.85 20.26
N HIS A 497 15.36 -20.34 21.33
CA HIS A 497 16.64 -19.85 21.84
C HIS A 497 17.78 -20.84 21.54
N CYS A 498 18.92 -20.34 21.05
CA CYS A 498 20.05 -21.18 20.64
C CYS A 498 20.92 -21.70 21.81
N GLY A 499 20.55 -21.40 23.06
CA GLY A 499 21.24 -21.89 24.27
C GLY A 499 22.42 -21.05 24.77
N ASP A 500 22.87 -20.04 24.01
CA ASP A 500 24.04 -19.23 24.34
C ASP A 500 23.73 -17.87 25.01
N GLY A 501 22.46 -17.66 25.37
CA GLY A 501 21.96 -16.41 25.95
C GLY A 501 21.87 -15.22 24.99
N LYS A 502 22.28 -15.38 23.72
CA LYS A 502 22.48 -14.26 22.78
C LYS A 502 21.69 -14.40 21.48
N HIS A 503 21.52 -15.62 20.98
CA HIS A 503 20.87 -15.85 19.69
C HIS A 503 19.47 -16.45 19.85
N PHE A 504 18.54 -15.89 19.08
CA PHE A 504 17.14 -16.28 19.03
C PHE A 504 16.73 -16.44 17.57
N ALA A 505 15.88 -17.42 17.31
CA ALA A 505 15.21 -17.62 16.03
C ALA A 505 13.72 -17.32 16.18
N CYS A 506 13.09 -16.80 15.13
CA CYS A 506 11.65 -16.57 15.06
C CYS A 506 11.12 -17.17 13.75
N LEU A 507 10.23 -18.15 13.86
CA LEU A 507 9.42 -18.61 12.74
C LEU A 507 8.11 -17.82 12.76
N MET A 508 7.76 -17.16 11.65
CA MET A 508 6.55 -16.35 11.59
C MET A 508 5.76 -16.64 10.32
N GLU A 509 4.46 -16.40 10.39
CA GLU A 509 3.65 -16.22 9.20
C GLU A 509 3.96 -14.84 8.63
N CYS A 510 4.34 -14.83 7.36
CA CYS A 510 4.58 -13.62 6.60
C CYS A 510 4.09 -13.81 5.17
N GLY A 511 3.93 -12.71 4.45
CA GLY A 511 3.49 -12.68 3.06
C GLY A 511 3.42 -11.26 2.55
N GLU A 512 3.18 -11.11 1.25
CA GLU A 512 2.87 -9.82 0.64
C GLU A 512 1.38 -9.53 0.86
N ASP A 513 1.04 -8.26 1.12
CA ASP A 513 -0.36 -7.85 1.17
C ASP A 513 -0.98 -8.14 -0.21
N ALA A 514 -2.26 -8.48 -0.27
CA ALA A 514 -2.93 -8.76 -1.55
C ALA A 514 -3.22 -7.47 -2.33
N GLN A 515 -2.20 -6.62 -2.48
CA GLN A 515 -2.05 -5.48 -3.37
C GLN A 515 -0.64 -4.91 -3.12
N TYR A 516 0.08 -4.60 -4.21
CA TYR A 516 1.39 -3.92 -4.28
C TYR A 516 2.65 -4.80 -4.19
N ASP A 517 3.18 -5.13 -5.37
CA ASP A 517 4.61 -5.39 -5.60
C ASP A 517 5.08 -4.37 -6.65
N LEU A 518 6.20 -3.66 -6.42
CA LEU A 518 7.19 -3.23 -7.43
C LEU A 518 8.44 -2.63 -6.71
N PHE A 519 9.53 -3.39 -6.72
CA PHE A 519 10.97 -3.04 -6.76
C PHE A 519 11.55 -1.86 -5.93
N THR A 520 12.48 -2.19 -5.02
CA THR A 520 13.47 -1.28 -4.40
C THR A 520 14.71 -1.03 -5.29
N PRO A 521 15.22 0.22 -5.36
CA PRO A 521 16.66 0.48 -5.43
C PRO A 521 17.16 1.30 -4.23
N GLU A 522 18.35 0.94 -3.76
CA GLU A 522 19.08 1.56 -2.65
C GLU A 522 19.34 3.08 -2.86
N SER A 523 18.95 3.93 -1.90
CA SER A 523 19.58 5.24 -1.70
C SER A 523 19.65 5.58 -0.21
N ASN A 524 20.86 5.93 0.25
CA ASN A 524 21.17 6.38 1.60
C ASN A 524 20.45 7.69 1.93
N THR A 525 19.62 7.69 2.97
CA THR A 525 19.13 8.92 3.62
C THR A 525 19.61 8.94 5.07
N LEU A 526 20.32 9.99 5.44
CA LEU A 526 20.74 10.31 6.79
C LEU A 526 19.52 10.86 7.56
N ARG A 527 19.19 10.27 8.72
CA ARG A 527 18.22 10.85 9.66
C ARG A 527 18.98 11.58 10.77
N GLY A 528 18.83 12.89 10.83
CA GLY A 528 19.06 13.68 12.05
C GLY A 528 17.98 13.35 13.07
N GLY A 529 18.39 13.15 14.32
CA GLY A 529 17.49 12.91 15.45
C GLY A 529 17.43 14.15 16.34
N ASP A 530 16.24 14.49 16.84
CA ASP A 530 15.91 14.30 18.27
C ASP A 530 14.44 14.64 18.58
N GLU A 531 13.95 13.91 19.60
CA GLU A 531 12.91 14.21 20.60
C GLU A 531 11.52 14.76 20.24
N SER A 532 10.54 13.86 20.40
CA SER A 532 9.21 14.04 21.03
C SER A 532 8.32 15.23 20.61
N ALA A 533 7.26 14.96 19.84
CA ALA A 533 6.05 15.80 19.85
C ALA A 533 4.77 15.02 19.47
N CYS A 534 4.12 14.49 20.51
CA CYS A 534 2.68 14.50 20.78
C CYS A 534 1.65 14.06 19.71
N CYS A 535 0.96 12.97 20.03
CA CYS A 535 -0.35 12.58 19.49
C CYS A 535 -1.38 13.71 19.60
N CYS A 536 -2.05 14.04 18.50
CA CYS A 536 -3.46 14.44 18.49
C CYS A 536 -3.98 14.34 17.05
N CYS A 537 -4.91 13.41 16.80
CA CYS A 537 -5.61 13.23 15.53
C CYS A 537 -5.96 14.58 14.90
N LYS A 538 -5.64 14.85 13.61
CA LYS A 538 -6.34 15.78 12.70
C LYS A 538 -5.59 15.95 11.37
N LYS A 539 -6.36 16.04 10.29
CA LYS A 539 -5.93 16.29 8.91
C LYS A 539 -5.32 17.69 8.85
N ASP A 540 -4.03 17.78 8.62
CA ASP A 540 -3.32 19.05 8.49
C ASP A 540 -2.73 19.12 7.07
N ASN A 541 -3.28 19.97 6.19
CA ASN A 541 -2.70 20.15 4.86
C ASN A 541 -1.38 20.95 4.98
N CYS A 542 -0.32 20.55 4.28
CA CYS A 542 1.06 21.02 4.51
C CYS A 542 1.66 21.84 3.36
N TRP A 543 2.35 22.93 3.66
CA TRP A 543 2.93 23.84 2.66
C TRP A 543 4.32 24.31 3.07
N LEU A 544 5.23 24.42 2.13
CA LEU A 544 6.62 24.77 2.42
C LEU A 544 7.03 25.96 1.60
N LYS A 545 7.75 26.87 2.24
CA LYS A 545 8.39 27.96 1.54
C LYS A 545 9.78 28.23 2.06
N PHE A 546 10.70 28.31 1.13
CA PHE A 546 12.05 28.78 1.38
C PHE A 546 12.08 30.31 1.26
N ASN A 547 12.56 31.00 2.29
CA ASN A 547 12.81 32.43 2.22
C ASN A 547 14.25 32.65 1.73
N ASN A 548 14.41 33.14 0.50
CA ASN A 548 15.70 33.36 -0.15
C ASN A 548 16.42 34.65 0.34
N GLY A 549 16.31 34.96 1.64
CA GLY A 549 17.09 36.00 2.32
C GLY A 549 18.35 35.43 2.97
N ASP A 550 19.18 36.31 3.54
CA ASP A 550 20.48 36.01 4.20
C ASP A 550 20.44 34.95 5.32
N ASP A 551 19.27 34.41 5.69
CA ASP A 551 19.00 33.62 6.90
C ASP A 551 18.69 32.11 6.66
N GLN A 552 18.81 31.59 5.43
CA GLN A 552 18.61 30.15 5.07
C GLN A 552 17.47 29.45 5.85
N THR A 553 16.25 29.99 5.75
CA THR A 553 15.11 29.59 6.58
C THR A 553 13.96 28.98 5.76
N PHE A 554 13.49 27.81 6.19
CA PHE A 554 12.25 27.17 5.76
C PHE A 554 11.06 27.60 6.62
N LEU A 555 9.92 27.82 5.99
CA LEU A 555 8.65 28.09 6.63
C LEU A 555 7.66 27.02 6.21
N ALA A 556 7.30 26.13 7.14
CA ALA A 556 6.29 25.11 6.92
C ALA A 556 4.96 25.61 7.50
N PHE A 557 3.93 25.74 6.67
CA PHE A 557 2.58 26.12 7.06
C PHE A 557 1.68 24.90 7.05
N ALA A 558 0.68 24.88 7.92
CA ALA A 558 -0.39 23.91 7.84
C ALA A 558 -1.72 24.45 8.32
N GLU A 559 -2.80 23.79 7.94
CA GLU A 559 -4.10 24.02 8.57
C GLU A 559 -4.17 23.25 9.88
N LYS A 560 -4.50 23.92 10.98
CA LYS A 560 -4.84 23.24 12.23
C LYS A 560 -6.34 23.02 12.29
N ARG A 561 -6.75 21.76 12.38
CA ARG A 561 -8.18 21.39 12.42
C ARG A 561 -8.62 20.92 13.79
N LYS A 562 -9.93 20.63 13.97
CA LYS A 562 -10.55 19.89 15.10
C LYS A 562 -10.87 18.42 14.77
N SER A 563 -10.97 18.07 13.50
CA SER A 563 -11.16 16.69 13.01
C SER A 563 -10.68 16.59 11.56
N LEU A 564 -10.81 15.42 10.93
CA LEU A 564 -10.52 15.23 9.50
C LEU A 564 -11.46 16.02 8.56
N SER A 565 -12.59 16.53 9.05
CA SER A 565 -13.52 17.34 8.23
C SER A 565 -12.96 18.74 7.95
N ASP A 566 -13.01 19.16 6.70
CA ASP A 566 -12.61 20.50 6.25
C ASP A 566 -13.41 21.64 6.93
N THR A 567 -14.65 21.36 7.34
CA THR A 567 -15.49 22.30 8.11
C THR A 567 -15.00 22.55 9.54
N LYS A 568 -14.04 21.73 10.00
CA LYS A 568 -13.47 21.79 11.33
C LYS A 568 -12.07 22.40 11.34
N ALA A 569 -11.61 22.99 10.23
CA ALA A 569 -10.45 23.88 10.26
C ALA A 569 -10.70 25.05 11.23
N GLU A 570 -9.64 25.47 11.92
CA GLU A 570 -9.70 26.61 12.84
C GLU A 570 -8.83 27.75 12.33
N LEU A 571 -7.52 27.51 12.29
CA LEU A 571 -6.49 28.52 12.05
C LEU A 571 -5.33 27.89 11.30
N LEU A 572 -4.46 28.75 10.78
CA LEU A 572 -3.20 28.33 10.21
C LEU A 572 -2.14 28.21 11.32
N VAL A 573 -1.26 27.24 11.18
CA VAL A 573 -0.06 27.05 12.00
C VAL A 573 1.17 27.16 11.11
N MET A 574 2.29 27.54 11.71
CA MET A 574 3.58 27.61 11.04
C MET A 574 4.70 27.06 11.93
N ARG A 575 5.68 26.38 11.31
CA ARG A 575 6.98 26.09 11.92
C ARG A 575 8.08 26.74 11.10
N ARG A 576 9.08 27.29 11.79
CA ARG A 576 10.29 27.87 11.18
C ARG A 576 11.43 26.87 11.33
N GLY A 577 12.15 26.60 10.25
CA GLY A 577 13.31 25.73 10.23
C GLY A 577 14.53 26.48 9.71
N THR A 578 15.66 26.38 10.37
CA THR A 578 16.91 27.01 9.94
C THR A 578 17.87 25.94 9.43
N TRP A 579 18.41 26.13 8.24
CA TRP A 579 19.46 25.27 7.70
C TRP A 579 20.73 25.39 8.53
N LYS A 580 21.34 24.26 8.90
CA LYS A 580 22.53 24.26 9.77
C LYS A 580 23.83 23.92 9.05
N ASP A 581 23.82 22.90 8.20
CA ASP A 581 25.05 22.38 7.61
C ASP A 581 24.77 21.58 6.33
N ALA A 582 25.59 21.82 5.30
CA ALA A 582 25.60 21.07 4.05
C ALA A 582 26.11 19.63 4.21
N MET A 583 26.93 19.36 5.24
CA MET A 583 27.52 18.03 5.46
C MET A 583 26.52 17.00 6.01
N HIS A 584 25.55 17.44 6.81
CA HIS A 584 24.56 16.57 7.47
C HIS A 584 23.15 16.67 6.87
N GLN A 585 22.93 17.59 5.91
CA GLN A 585 21.64 17.81 5.25
C GLN A 585 20.48 18.09 6.23
N GLU A 586 20.75 18.89 7.27
CA GLU A 586 19.84 19.02 8.41
C GLU A 586 19.21 20.42 8.54
N VAL A 587 17.90 20.43 8.79
CA VAL A 587 17.11 21.63 9.11
C VAL A 587 16.72 21.56 10.58
N GLU A 588 17.19 22.53 11.37
CA GLU A 588 16.79 22.67 12.76
C GLU A 588 15.44 23.39 12.83
N TRP A 589 14.39 22.67 13.20
CA TRP A 589 13.06 23.24 13.38
C TRP A 589 12.88 23.83 14.78
N VAL A 590 12.32 25.02 14.86
CA VAL A 590 11.88 25.60 16.14
C VAL A 590 10.90 24.63 16.81
N SER A 591 11.09 24.41 18.12
CA SER A 591 10.23 23.55 18.92
C SER A 591 8.80 24.11 19.00
N GLY A 592 7.82 23.25 18.76
CA GLY A 592 6.41 23.62 18.69
C GLY A 592 6.01 24.30 17.38
N GLN A 593 4.73 24.66 17.30
CA GLN A 593 4.12 25.35 16.15
C GLN A 593 3.57 26.72 16.56
N GLN A 594 3.84 27.74 15.74
CA GLN A 594 3.29 29.07 15.90
C GLN A 594 1.87 29.11 15.34
N LEU A 595 0.91 29.50 16.16
CA LEU A 595 -0.45 29.75 15.73
C LEU A 595 -0.54 31.13 15.05
N LEU A 596 -1.01 31.19 13.81
CA LEU A 596 -1.15 32.44 13.06
C LEU A 596 -2.50 33.09 13.32
N SER A 597 -2.72 33.56 14.56
CA SER A 597 -3.99 34.17 14.96
C SER A 597 -4.36 35.43 14.17
N SER A 598 -3.37 36.14 13.60
CA SER A 598 -3.61 37.31 12.75
C SER A 598 -4.08 36.96 11.34
N ALA A 599 -3.97 35.70 10.92
CA ALA A 599 -4.36 35.19 9.61
C ALA A 599 -5.77 34.59 9.64
N CYS A 600 -6.75 35.35 10.12
CA CYS A 600 -8.14 34.94 10.20
C CYS A 600 -9.09 36.15 10.32
N LEU A 601 -10.26 36.07 9.69
CA LEU A 601 -11.35 37.02 9.89
C LEU A 601 -12.23 36.61 11.10
N PRO A 602 -12.86 37.57 11.80
CA PRO A 602 -13.79 37.24 12.89
C PRO A 602 -14.91 36.29 12.44
N ASN A 603 -15.21 35.26 13.23
CA ASN A 603 -16.23 34.23 12.94
C ASN A 603 -15.98 33.39 11.67
N HIS A 604 -14.76 33.39 11.16
CA HIS A 604 -14.34 32.54 10.05
C HIS A 604 -13.33 31.49 10.54
N ARG A 605 -13.07 30.50 9.69
CA ARG A 605 -11.91 29.62 9.74
C ARG A 605 -10.98 29.94 8.58
N SER A 606 -9.69 29.69 8.77
CA SER A 606 -8.68 29.90 7.72
C SER A 606 -8.21 28.56 7.14
N MET A 607 -8.14 28.50 5.82
CA MET A 607 -7.78 27.30 5.05
C MET A 607 -6.87 27.67 3.87
N ASN A 608 -6.23 26.66 3.27
CA ASN A 608 -5.46 26.78 2.05
C ASN A 608 -4.37 27.87 2.11
N PRO A 609 -3.40 27.78 3.02
CA PRO A 609 -2.29 28.71 3.02
C PRO A 609 -1.48 28.59 1.72
N CYS A 610 -1.20 29.74 1.12
CA CYS A 610 -0.52 29.88 -0.17
C CYS A 610 0.53 30.99 -0.06
N PRO A 611 1.77 30.67 0.32
CA PRO A 611 2.77 31.69 0.57
C PRO A 611 3.54 32.09 -0.72
N VAL A 612 3.78 33.39 -0.94
CA VAL A 612 4.59 33.93 -2.08
C VAL A 612 5.55 35.03 -1.63
N TYR A 613 6.81 34.99 -2.09
CA TYR A 613 7.88 35.87 -1.59
C TYR A 613 8.20 36.89 -2.66
N GLU A 614 8.00 38.16 -2.32
CA GLU A 614 8.36 39.26 -3.19
C GLU A 614 9.82 39.64 -2.89
N ARG A 615 10.71 39.27 -3.82
CA ARG A 615 12.16 39.32 -3.66
C ARG A 615 12.71 40.74 -3.51
N GLU A 616 12.11 41.75 -4.14
CA GLU A 616 12.65 43.11 -4.14
C GLU A 616 12.38 43.86 -2.83
N SER A 617 11.14 43.80 -2.34
CA SER A 617 10.73 44.38 -1.05
C SER A 617 11.03 43.47 0.14
N LYS A 618 11.49 42.24 -0.12
CA LYS A 618 11.71 41.19 0.89
C LYS A 618 10.45 40.93 1.73
N THR A 619 9.28 40.99 1.10
CA THR A 619 7.99 40.80 1.78
C THR A 619 7.47 39.38 1.53
N LEU A 620 7.23 38.66 2.61
CA LEU A 620 6.52 37.39 2.62
C LEU A 620 5.02 37.66 2.66
N PHE A 621 4.29 37.27 1.62
CA PHE A 621 2.83 37.19 1.64
C PHE A 621 2.40 35.75 1.95
N LEU A 622 1.40 35.61 2.81
CA LEU A 622 0.69 34.35 3.05
C LEU A 622 -0.77 34.56 2.69
N PHE A 623 -1.17 34.07 1.52
CA PHE A 623 -2.56 34.04 1.09
C PHE A 623 -3.29 32.86 1.73
N PHE A 624 -4.60 33.00 1.94
CA PHE A 624 -5.47 31.95 2.46
C PHE A 624 -6.92 32.31 2.17
N VAL A 625 -7.82 31.34 2.36
CA VAL A 625 -9.26 31.58 2.30
C VAL A 625 -9.86 31.58 3.70
N CYS A 626 -10.62 32.62 4.01
CA CYS A 626 -11.49 32.64 5.18
C CYS A 626 -12.91 32.20 4.80
N VAL A 627 -13.44 31.19 5.48
CA VAL A 627 -14.82 30.73 5.27
C VAL A 627 -15.59 30.84 6.59
N PRO A 628 -16.85 31.33 6.60
CA PRO A 628 -17.63 31.38 7.82
C PRO A 628 -17.69 30.03 8.54
N ASN A 629 -17.62 30.06 9.87
CA ASN A 629 -17.60 28.83 10.67
C ASN A 629 -18.85 27.97 10.41
N GLY A 630 -18.63 26.67 10.20
CA GLY A 630 -19.71 25.70 9.95
C GLY A 630 -20.18 25.60 8.49
N ILE A 631 -19.84 26.55 7.62
CA ILE A 631 -20.24 26.52 6.21
C ILE A 631 -19.31 25.61 5.41
N SER A 632 -19.89 24.58 4.78
CA SER A 632 -19.16 23.62 3.94
C SER A 632 -19.05 24.07 2.48
N GLU A 633 -18.12 23.47 1.73
CA GLU A 633 -18.05 23.62 0.27
C GLU A 633 -19.37 23.18 -0.39
N TYR A 634 -19.88 22.00 0.02
CA TYR A 634 -21.17 21.48 -0.43
C TYR A 634 -22.31 22.48 -0.22
N GLU A 635 -22.35 23.15 0.93
CA GLU A 635 -23.41 24.12 1.21
C GLU A 635 -23.33 25.34 0.29
N GLN A 636 -22.12 25.84 -0.02
CA GLN A 636 -21.92 26.94 -0.97
C GLN A 636 -22.37 26.56 -2.39
N ILE A 637 -22.06 25.33 -2.82
CA ILE A 637 -22.50 24.78 -4.11
C ILE A 637 -24.02 24.63 -4.15
N ARG A 638 -24.60 23.98 -3.14
CA ARG A 638 -26.05 23.74 -3.04
C ARG A 638 -26.85 25.04 -3.00
N THR A 639 -26.34 26.06 -2.30
CA THR A 639 -27.02 27.36 -2.17
C THR A 639 -26.67 28.35 -3.27
N LYS A 640 -25.74 27.98 -4.17
CA LYS A 640 -25.18 28.87 -5.20
C LYS A 640 -24.66 30.19 -4.62
N LYS A 641 -24.07 30.13 -3.43
CA LYS A 641 -23.63 31.31 -2.69
C LYS A 641 -22.18 31.16 -2.27
N CYS A 642 -21.30 31.90 -2.94
CA CYS A 642 -19.93 32.07 -2.52
C CYS A 642 -19.85 32.80 -1.18
N GLN A 643 -19.17 32.18 -0.21
CA GLN A 643 -18.97 32.75 1.13
C GLN A 643 -17.49 32.74 1.54
N GLY A 644 -16.59 32.18 0.72
CA GLY A 644 -15.15 32.29 0.91
C GLY A 644 -14.67 33.73 0.73
N ARG A 645 -13.66 34.13 1.51
CA ARG A 645 -12.99 35.44 1.44
C ARG A 645 -11.53 35.23 1.11
N LEU A 646 -11.03 35.91 0.08
CA LEU A 646 -9.63 35.91 -0.30
C LEU A 646 -8.88 36.83 0.65
N CYS A 647 -7.94 36.29 1.42
CA CYS A 647 -7.24 37.03 2.45
C CYS A 647 -5.73 36.83 2.34
N TYR A 648 -4.97 37.79 2.86
CA TYR A 648 -3.55 37.58 3.12
C TYR A 648 -3.06 38.31 4.38
N VAL A 649 -1.92 37.86 4.88
CA VAL A 649 -1.09 38.56 5.86
C VAL A 649 0.33 38.69 5.30
N THR A 650 1.09 39.67 5.79
CA THR A 650 2.48 39.90 5.36
C THR A 650 3.46 39.81 6.51
N SER A 651 4.69 39.43 6.21
CA SER A 651 5.84 39.45 7.13
C SER A 651 7.06 40.04 6.42
N LYS A 652 7.84 40.85 7.15
CA LYS A 652 9.12 41.43 6.67
C LYS A 652 10.33 40.87 7.43
N ASP A 653 10.11 39.90 8.31
CA ASP A 653 11.11 39.38 9.25
C ASP A 653 11.14 37.84 9.25
N ALA A 654 10.95 37.25 8.06
CA ALA A 654 10.98 35.81 7.82
C ALA A 654 9.97 35.02 8.69
N GLY A 655 8.74 35.54 8.79
CA GLY A 655 7.63 34.90 9.48
C GLY A 655 7.64 35.05 11.00
N LYS A 656 8.55 35.84 11.59
CA LYS A 656 8.57 36.07 13.04
C LYS A 656 7.33 36.86 13.47
N THR A 657 6.99 37.92 12.74
CA THR A 657 5.78 38.72 12.96
C THR A 657 4.95 38.84 11.68
N TRP A 658 3.65 39.05 11.87
CA TRP A 658 2.67 39.07 10.79
C TRP A 658 1.78 40.31 10.91
N SER A 659 1.42 40.91 9.77
CA SER A 659 0.44 41.99 9.70
C SER A 659 -0.96 41.52 10.10
N HIS A 660 -1.89 42.46 10.21
CA HIS A 660 -3.32 42.13 10.27
C HIS A 660 -3.78 41.51 8.93
N THR A 661 -4.88 40.75 8.99
CA THR A 661 -5.51 40.19 7.79
C THR A 661 -6.05 41.29 6.90
N ILE A 662 -5.72 41.23 5.62
CA ILE A 662 -6.29 42.07 4.55
C ILE A 662 -7.24 41.19 3.74
N ASP A 663 -8.48 41.63 3.57
CA ASP A 663 -9.51 40.96 2.77
C ASP A 663 -9.58 41.60 1.38
N LEU A 664 -9.11 40.87 0.37
CA LEU A 664 -9.05 41.31 -1.02
C LEU A 664 -10.34 41.06 -1.79
N THR A 665 -11.30 40.33 -1.22
CA THR A 665 -12.50 39.90 -1.94
C THR A 665 -13.28 41.04 -2.58
N PRO A 666 -13.56 42.18 -1.90
CA PRO A 666 -14.32 43.28 -2.49
C PRO A 666 -13.62 43.93 -3.68
N ASP A 667 -12.31 44.10 -3.59
CA ASP A 667 -11.53 44.89 -4.55
C ASP A 667 -11.05 44.07 -5.76
N VAL A 668 -10.85 42.76 -5.57
CA VAL A 668 -10.25 41.88 -6.60
C VAL A 668 -11.27 41.00 -7.29
N ILE A 669 -12.17 40.38 -6.52
CA ILE A 669 -13.21 39.47 -7.07
C ILE A 669 -14.49 40.27 -7.32
N GLY A 670 -14.88 41.11 -6.36
CA GLY A 670 -16.02 42.02 -6.48
C GLY A 670 -17.30 41.32 -6.93
N GLU A 671 -17.91 41.84 -7.99
CA GLU A 671 -19.18 41.34 -8.52
C GLU A 671 -19.08 39.94 -9.16
N GLN A 672 -17.89 39.51 -9.63
CA GLN A 672 -17.69 38.17 -10.21
C GLN A 672 -17.97 37.05 -9.19
N MET A 673 -17.90 37.37 -7.90
CA MET A 673 -18.24 36.46 -6.81
C MET A 673 -19.67 35.90 -6.90
N LYS A 674 -20.58 36.61 -7.59
CA LYS A 674 -21.97 36.16 -7.81
C LYS A 674 -22.08 35.02 -8.82
N GLU A 675 -21.09 34.87 -9.69
CA GLU A 675 -21.03 33.81 -10.70
C GLU A 675 -20.35 32.55 -10.16
N TRP A 676 -19.73 32.66 -9.00
CA TRP A 676 -18.99 31.57 -8.36
C TRP A 676 -19.80 30.93 -7.23
N ALA A 677 -19.58 29.63 -7.03
CA ALA A 677 -20.02 28.92 -5.84
C ALA A 677 -18.87 28.96 -4.80
N PRO A 678 -18.08 27.92 -4.49
CA PRO A 678 -16.85 28.12 -3.73
C PRO A 678 -15.65 28.45 -4.65
N PHE A 679 -14.65 29.12 -4.08
CA PHE A 679 -13.32 29.26 -4.66
C PHE A 679 -12.26 29.03 -3.58
N ALA A 680 -11.04 28.67 -4.00
CA ALA A 680 -9.89 28.65 -3.12
C ALA A 680 -8.59 29.04 -3.84
N VAL A 681 -7.55 29.37 -3.05
CA VAL A 681 -6.18 29.55 -3.54
C VAL A 681 -5.36 28.28 -3.32
N GLY A 682 -4.35 28.08 -4.17
CA GLY A 682 -3.50 26.90 -4.26
C GLY A 682 -4.26 25.60 -3.98
N PRO A 683 -3.96 24.92 -2.86
CA PRO A 683 -3.00 25.33 -1.82
C PRO A 683 -1.52 25.06 -2.17
N GLY A 684 -0.60 25.59 -1.35
CA GLY A 684 0.86 25.52 -1.57
C GLY A 684 1.44 26.78 -2.19
N HIS A 685 2.73 26.78 -2.53
CA HIS A 685 3.46 28.02 -2.82
C HIS A 685 2.93 28.78 -4.06
N GLY A 686 2.98 30.11 -3.99
CA GLY A 686 2.80 30.99 -5.14
C GLY A 686 4.13 31.31 -5.82
N VAL A 687 4.08 31.96 -6.99
CA VAL A 687 5.25 32.22 -7.83
C VAL A 687 5.51 33.72 -7.93
N GLN A 688 6.79 34.12 -7.87
CA GLN A 688 7.21 35.40 -8.41
C GLN A 688 7.96 35.16 -9.72
N MET A 689 7.40 35.65 -10.82
CA MET A 689 8.00 35.52 -12.16
C MET A 689 9.25 36.40 -12.30
N LYS A 690 10.06 36.15 -13.34
CA LYS A 690 11.22 36.96 -13.72
C LYS A 690 10.84 38.42 -14.00
N SER A 691 9.62 38.67 -14.46
CA SER A 691 9.08 40.02 -14.65
C SER A 691 8.82 40.80 -13.35
N GLY A 692 8.91 40.13 -12.19
CA GLY A 692 8.53 40.67 -10.89
C GLY A 692 7.05 40.45 -10.53
N ARG A 693 6.21 40.04 -11.49
CA ARG A 693 4.79 39.74 -11.26
C ARG A 693 4.64 38.60 -10.24
N LEU A 694 3.76 38.80 -9.27
CA LEU A 694 3.34 37.78 -8.31
C LEU A 694 2.14 37.01 -8.86
N ILE A 695 2.14 35.70 -8.70
CA ILE A 695 1.09 34.78 -9.14
C ILE A 695 0.66 33.92 -7.95
N ILE A 696 -0.65 33.88 -7.71
CA ILE A 696 -1.31 33.03 -6.73
C ILE A 696 -2.21 32.06 -7.50
N PRO A 697 -1.89 30.75 -7.55
CA PRO A 697 -2.77 29.77 -8.17
C PRO A 697 -4.11 29.73 -7.41
N ALA A 698 -5.20 29.49 -8.12
CA ALA A 698 -6.53 29.45 -7.55
C ALA A 698 -7.48 28.61 -8.41
N TYR A 699 -8.67 28.33 -7.90
CA TYR A 699 -9.76 27.76 -8.68
C TYR A 699 -11.10 28.25 -8.14
N ALA A 700 -12.12 28.28 -8.99
CA ALA A 700 -13.48 28.61 -8.62
C ALA A 700 -14.50 27.72 -9.32
N TYR A 701 -15.57 27.37 -8.62
CA TYR A 701 -16.71 26.63 -9.16
C TYR A 701 -17.69 27.57 -9.82
N ARG A 702 -18.12 27.26 -11.04
CA ARG A 702 -19.21 27.95 -11.74
C ARG A 702 -20.33 26.99 -12.10
N TYR A 703 -21.53 27.53 -12.27
CA TYR A 703 -22.68 26.76 -12.72
C TYR A 703 -22.56 26.46 -14.22
N THR A 704 -22.63 25.18 -14.60
CA THR A 704 -22.49 24.69 -15.98
C THR A 704 -23.71 23.90 -16.47
N GLY A 705 -24.78 23.82 -15.68
CA GLY A 705 -25.97 23.03 -16.00
C GLY A 705 -26.86 23.64 -17.10
N SER A 706 -27.45 22.77 -17.94
CA SER A 706 -28.50 23.13 -18.91
C SER A 706 -29.77 23.67 -18.19
N PRO A 707 -30.52 24.62 -18.79
CA PRO A 707 -31.79 25.11 -18.27
C PRO A 707 -32.84 24.03 -17.97
N GLU A 708 -32.72 22.84 -18.58
CA GLU A 708 -33.66 21.72 -18.44
C GLU A 708 -33.37 20.82 -17.23
N CYS A 709 -32.29 21.07 -16.49
CA CYS A 709 -31.89 20.28 -15.31
C CYS A 709 -32.69 20.71 -14.05
N ALA A 710 -34.03 20.60 -14.11
CA ALA A 710 -34.97 21.09 -13.10
C ALA A 710 -35.71 19.98 -12.32
N SER A 711 -35.30 18.71 -12.42
CA SER A 711 -35.83 17.63 -11.57
C SER A 711 -34.82 17.20 -10.51
N PHE A 712 -35.26 16.36 -9.55
CA PHE A 712 -34.63 15.86 -8.30
C PHE A 712 -33.10 15.54 -8.32
N CYS A 713 -32.45 15.57 -9.48
CA CYS A 713 -31.00 15.49 -9.71
C CYS A 713 -30.19 16.67 -9.14
N CYS A 714 -30.80 17.83 -8.85
CA CYS A 714 -30.11 19.04 -8.34
C CYS A 714 -29.46 18.89 -6.94
N LEU A 715 -29.58 17.71 -6.31
CA LEU A 715 -28.86 17.33 -5.08
C LEU A 715 -27.48 16.71 -5.37
N SER A 716 -27.20 16.33 -6.62
CA SER A 716 -25.91 15.85 -7.11
C SER A 716 -25.12 17.03 -7.69
N PHE A 717 -23.81 17.10 -7.43
CA PHE A 717 -22.89 18.16 -7.87
C PHE A 717 -22.80 18.39 -9.40
N CYS A 718 -23.59 17.67 -10.21
CA CYS A 718 -23.48 17.59 -11.67
C CYS A 718 -23.68 18.90 -12.44
N CYS A 719 -24.12 19.99 -11.79
CA CYS A 719 -24.34 21.28 -12.44
C CYS A 719 -23.27 22.34 -12.10
N PHE A 720 -22.24 21.96 -11.35
CA PHE A 720 -21.12 22.83 -11.01
C PHE A 720 -19.81 22.17 -11.39
N THR A 721 -18.94 22.94 -12.02
CA THR A 721 -17.61 22.49 -12.44
C THR A 721 -16.59 23.53 -11.97
N SER A 722 -15.49 23.07 -11.40
CA SER A 722 -14.38 23.94 -11.00
C SER A 722 -13.46 24.21 -12.18
N TYR A 723 -12.90 25.42 -12.18
CA TYR A 723 -11.90 25.83 -13.16
C TYR A 723 -10.79 26.60 -12.45
N ALA A 724 -9.55 26.20 -12.71
CA ALA A 724 -8.36 26.87 -12.23
C ALA A 724 -8.19 28.25 -12.89
N LEU A 725 -7.58 29.16 -12.14
CA LEU A 725 -7.29 30.55 -12.52
C LEU A 725 -6.09 31.06 -11.70
N ALA A 726 -5.63 32.27 -11.96
CA ALA A 726 -4.61 32.93 -11.15
C ALA A 726 -5.09 34.28 -10.62
N PHE A 727 -4.72 34.61 -9.38
CA PHE A 727 -4.64 36.01 -8.97
C PHE A 727 -3.22 36.52 -9.20
N TYR A 728 -3.09 37.76 -9.65
CA TYR A 728 -1.77 38.30 -9.94
C TYR A 728 -1.62 39.78 -9.57
N SER A 729 -0.38 40.18 -9.33
CA SER A 729 -0.01 41.56 -9.01
C SER A 729 1.23 41.99 -9.79
N ASP A 730 1.12 43.15 -10.43
CA ASP A 730 2.17 43.78 -11.26
C ASP A 730 3.03 44.79 -10.48
N ASP A 731 2.64 45.11 -9.24
CA ASP A 731 3.14 46.24 -8.46
C ASP A 731 3.56 45.82 -7.06
N LYS A 732 4.16 44.62 -6.96
CA LYS A 732 4.74 44.06 -5.72
C LYS A 732 3.70 43.84 -4.61
N GLY A 733 2.47 43.52 -5.00
CA GLY A 733 1.38 43.19 -4.10
C GLY A 733 0.55 44.38 -3.62
N ILE A 734 0.70 45.57 -4.23
CA ILE A 734 -0.10 46.75 -3.90
C ILE A 734 -1.53 46.60 -4.43
N THR A 735 -1.67 46.21 -5.70
CA THR A 735 -2.96 45.88 -6.33
C THR A 735 -2.95 44.47 -6.88
N TRP A 736 -4.14 43.87 -6.94
CA TRP A 736 -4.34 42.49 -7.36
C TRP A 736 -5.44 42.42 -8.41
N LYS A 737 -5.27 41.50 -9.36
CA LYS A 737 -6.20 41.23 -10.44
C LYS A 737 -6.54 39.75 -10.46
N VAL A 738 -7.71 39.43 -10.99
CA VAL A 738 -8.16 38.06 -11.25
C VAL A 738 -7.96 37.75 -12.74
N GLY A 739 -7.29 36.64 -13.03
CA GLY A 739 -7.15 36.11 -14.38
C GLY A 739 -8.40 35.34 -14.81
N ASN A 740 -8.50 35.08 -16.11
CA ASN A 740 -9.58 34.26 -16.66
C ASN A 740 -9.44 32.80 -16.23
N GLN A 741 -10.57 32.15 -16.03
CA GLN A 741 -10.63 30.72 -15.74
C GLN A 741 -10.20 29.91 -16.95
N MET A 742 -9.56 28.77 -16.71
CA MET A 742 -9.30 27.77 -17.75
C MET A 742 -10.62 27.26 -18.35
N ASP A 743 -10.58 26.90 -19.63
CA ASP A 743 -11.76 26.36 -20.33
C ASP A 743 -11.96 24.85 -20.12
N VAL A 744 -11.10 24.21 -19.33
CA VAL A 744 -11.13 22.79 -19.01
C VAL A 744 -11.31 22.58 -17.51
N GLU A 745 -12.13 21.60 -17.14
CA GLU A 745 -12.36 21.20 -15.74
C GLU A 745 -11.02 21.05 -15.00
N SER A 746 -10.89 21.79 -13.91
CA SER A 746 -9.66 21.87 -13.13
C SER A 746 -9.96 22.35 -11.70
N CYS A 747 -9.30 21.76 -10.72
CA CYS A 747 -9.48 22.10 -9.29
C CYS A 747 -8.16 22.64 -8.71
N GLU A 748 -7.70 22.13 -7.56
CA GLU A 748 -6.44 22.58 -6.95
C GLU A 748 -5.30 22.52 -7.97
N CYS A 749 -4.58 23.63 -8.11
CA CYS A 749 -3.49 23.77 -9.07
C CYS A 749 -2.27 24.42 -8.43
N GLN A 750 -1.12 24.16 -9.04
CA GLN A 750 0.11 24.92 -8.81
C GLN A 750 0.68 25.37 -10.15
N MET A 751 1.48 26.43 -10.09
CA MET A 751 2.03 27.07 -11.27
C MET A 751 3.53 27.21 -11.16
N ALA A 752 4.23 27.25 -12.29
CA ALA A 752 5.67 27.41 -12.37
C ALA A 752 6.04 28.27 -13.58
N GLU A 753 7.14 29.03 -13.48
CA GLU A 753 7.64 29.83 -14.60
C GLU A 753 8.59 28.98 -15.45
N ILE A 754 8.28 28.87 -16.74
CA ILE A 754 9.16 28.28 -17.75
C ILE A 754 9.95 29.40 -18.40
N ILE A 755 11.27 29.24 -18.46
CA ILE A 755 12.18 30.05 -19.27
C ILE A 755 12.76 29.14 -20.36
N ASP A 756 12.46 29.45 -21.61
CA ASP A 756 12.97 28.71 -22.77
C ASP A 756 14.41 29.11 -23.13
N GLU A 757 14.97 28.46 -24.15
CA GLU A 757 16.32 28.72 -24.66
C GLU A 757 16.50 30.14 -25.24
N ASN A 758 15.42 30.82 -25.62
CA ASN A 758 15.44 32.22 -26.07
C ASN A 758 15.27 33.22 -24.91
N GLY A 759 15.09 32.71 -23.68
CA GLY A 759 14.84 33.52 -22.49
C GLY A 759 13.40 34.01 -22.36
N LEU A 760 12.47 33.49 -23.17
CA LEU A 760 11.04 33.80 -23.11
C LEU A 760 10.43 33.14 -21.86
N SER A 761 9.69 33.94 -21.09
CA SER A 761 9.00 33.49 -19.89
C SER A 761 7.55 33.11 -20.20
N THR A 762 7.14 31.91 -19.81
CA THR A 762 5.77 31.39 -19.94
C THR A 762 5.33 30.82 -18.60
N LEU A 763 4.11 31.15 -18.16
CA LEU A 763 3.57 30.56 -16.93
C LEU A 763 2.91 29.20 -17.27
N TYR A 764 3.33 28.16 -16.58
CA TYR A 764 2.77 26.82 -16.67
C TYR A 764 1.85 26.56 -15.48
N CYS A 765 0.71 25.92 -15.72
CA CYS A 765 -0.26 25.51 -14.72
C CYS A 765 -0.48 24.00 -14.79
N ASN A 766 -0.41 23.34 -13.63
CA ASN A 766 -0.77 21.93 -13.47
C ASN A 766 -1.93 21.83 -12.48
N ALA A 767 -3.06 21.30 -12.92
CA ALA A 767 -4.30 21.28 -12.16
C ALA A 767 -4.84 19.86 -11.98
N ARG A 768 -5.42 19.63 -10.79
CA ARG A 768 -6.16 18.42 -10.44
C ARG A 768 -7.41 18.29 -11.30
N THR A 769 -7.73 17.07 -11.71
CA THR A 769 -8.98 16.76 -12.40
C THR A 769 -9.68 15.53 -11.80
N THR A 770 -10.86 15.21 -12.31
CA THR A 770 -11.53 13.91 -12.10
C THR A 770 -11.42 12.97 -13.31
N LEU A 771 -10.64 13.36 -14.34
CA LEU A 771 -10.56 12.69 -15.64
C LEU A 771 -9.51 11.55 -15.68
N GLY A 772 -8.80 11.30 -14.57
CA GLY A 772 -7.76 10.28 -14.49
C GLY A 772 -6.36 10.75 -14.92
N TYR A 773 -6.20 12.02 -15.30
CA TYR A 773 -4.93 12.66 -15.63
C TYR A 773 -4.91 14.14 -15.22
N ARG A 774 -3.73 14.73 -15.09
CA ARG A 774 -3.57 16.16 -14.81
C ARG A 774 -3.95 17.00 -16.01
N THR A 775 -4.58 18.16 -15.78
CA THR A 775 -4.72 19.19 -16.82
C THR A 775 -3.52 20.12 -16.77
N GLU A 776 -2.93 20.35 -17.93
CA GLU A 776 -1.78 21.23 -18.11
C GLU A 776 -2.14 22.40 -19.02
N ALA A 777 -1.73 23.61 -18.65
CA ALA A 777 -1.97 24.80 -19.46
C ALA A 777 -0.82 25.79 -19.41
N LEU A 778 -0.64 26.51 -20.51
CA LEU A 778 0.38 27.54 -20.68
C LEU A 778 -0.28 28.90 -20.78
N SER A 779 0.34 29.90 -20.17
CA SER A 779 -0.07 31.29 -20.24
C SER A 779 1.09 32.16 -20.71
N SER A 780 0.95 32.69 -21.93
CA SER A 780 1.89 33.62 -22.54
C SER A 780 1.76 35.05 -22.00
N ASN A 781 0.68 35.35 -21.28
CA ASN A 781 0.41 36.64 -20.65
C ASN A 781 0.45 36.57 -19.12
N SER A 782 1.21 35.61 -18.59
CA SER A 782 1.57 35.52 -17.17
C SER A 782 0.35 35.47 -16.24
N GLY A 783 -0.56 34.52 -16.50
CA GLY A 783 -1.69 34.16 -15.64
C GLY A 783 -2.98 34.92 -15.93
N GLN A 784 -3.01 35.81 -16.92
CA GLN A 784 -4.25 36.49 -17.30
C GLN A 784 -5.18 35.56 -18.10
N ASP A 785 -4.64 34.73 -18.99
CA ASP A 785 -5.36 33.72 -19.78
C ASP A 785 -4.53 32.44 -19.90
N PHE A 786 -5.18 31.30 -20.07
CA PHE A 786 -4.52 29.99 -20.20
C PHE A 786 -4.93 29.29 -21.50
N ALA A 787 -3.94 28.94 -22.32
CA ALA A 787 -4.10 28.02 -23.45
C ALA A 787 -3.87 26.59 -22.95
N THR A 788 -4.87 25.72 -23.10
CA THR A 788 -4.77 24.32 -22.66
C THR A 788 -3.82 23.54 -23.57
N VAL A 789 -2.91 22.77 -22.99
CA VAL A 789 -2.10 21.79 -23.72
C VAL A 789 -2.83 20.45 -23.67
N LEU A 790 -3.11 19.85 -24.82
CA LEU A 790 -3.70 18.51 -24.88
C LEU A 790 -2.83 17.56 -25.69
N TYR A 791 -2.44 16.48 -25.00
CA TYR A 791 -1.84 15.23 -25.45
C TYR A 791 -0.33 15.21 -25.78
N PRO A 792 0.36 14.12 -25.37
CA PRO A 792 -0.12 13.05 -24.48
C PRO A 792 -0.02 13.47 -23.00
N ASN A 793 -1.13 13.39 -22.25
CA ASN A 793 -1.14 13.66 -20.81
C ASN A 793 -0.47 12.49 -20.07
N LYS A 794 0.81 12.65 -19.72
CA LYS A 794 1.60 11.60 -19.05
C LYS A 794 1.41 11.55 -17.53
N LEU A 795 1.06 12.68 -16.93
CA LEU A 795 0.84 12.75 -15.49
C LEU A 795 -0.54 12.20 -15.14
N ILE A 796 -0.55 10.99 -14.57
CA ILE A 796 -1.76 10.32 -14.10
C ILE A 796 -2.33 11.02 -12.86
N GLU A 797 -3.64 10.93 -12.72
CA GLU A 797 -4.37 11.39 -11.54
C GLU A 797 -4.79 10.18 -10.70
N THR A 798 -4.87 10.32 -9.38
CA THR A 798 -5.21 9.22 -8.48
C THR A 798 -6.68 9.24 -8.06
N GLY A 799 -7.42 8.15 -8.29
CA GLY A 799 -8.80 7.99 -7.83
C GLY A 799 -9.72 9.15 -8.25
N ASN A 800 -10.24 9.91 -7.28
CA ASN A 800 -11.08 11.11 -7.50
C ASN A 800 -10.27 12.43 -7.58
N GLY A 801 -8.97 12.34 -7.85
CA GLY A 801 -8.02 13.44 -7.86
C GLY A 801 -7.36 13.72 -6.52
N CYS A 802 -6.12 14.18 -6.57
CA CYS A 802 -5.33 14.67 -5.45
C CYS A 802 -4.64 15.98 -5.82
N GLN A 803 -4.34 16.84 -4.85
CA GLN A 803 -3.43 17.95 -5.12
C GLN A 803 -2.03 17.36 -5.38
N GLY A 804 -1.27 18.04 -6.23
CA GLY A 804 0.15 17.78 -6.46
C GLY A 804 0.88 19.11 -6.62
N SER A 805 2.20 19.08 -6.46
CA SER A 805 3.03 20.29 -6.51
C SER A 805 3.95 20.29 -7.70
N VAL A 806 4.08 21.44 -8.37
CA VAL A 806 5.00 21.66 -9.47
C VAL A 806 5.92 22.84 -9.17
N LEU A 807 7.19 22.70 -9.56
CA LEU A 807 8.22 23.69 -9.39
C LEU A 807 9.08 23.76 -10.65
N SER A 808 9.51 24.96 -11.05
CA SER A 808 10.56 25.12 -12.05
C SER A 808 11.93 25.35 -11.39
N PHE A 809 12.97 24.80 -12.01
CA PHE A 809 14.35 24.98 -11.57
C PHE A 809 15.28 25.15 -12.79
N LEU A 810 16.39 25.87 -12.59
CA LEU A 810 17.31 26.21 -13.67
C LEU A 810 18.25 25.06 -14.01
N GLN A 811 18.40 24.76 -15.30
CA GLN A 811 19.44 23.88 -15.81
C GLN A 811 20.74 24.68 -16.02
N GLN A 812 21.88 24.08 -15.65
CA GLN A 812 23.22 24.58 -15.99
C GLN A 812 23.56 24.33 -17.48
N SER A 813 22.81 24.97 -18.39
CA SER A 813 23.09 24.98 -19.83
C SER A 813 23.41 26.39 -20.32
N GLU A 814 24.09 26.51 -21.45
CA GLU A 814 24.23 27.79 -22.18
C GLU A 814 23.48 27.69 -23.51
N PRO A 815 22.39 28.45 -23.72
CA PRO A 815 21.74 29.39 -22.78
C PRO A 815 20.98 28.69 -21.62
N PRO A 816 20.76 29.38 -20.48
CA PRO A 816 20.05 28.82 -19.33
C PRO A 816 18.56 28.65 -19.63
N LYS A 817 18.04 27.45 -19.35
CA LYS A 817 16.61 27.11 -19.48
C LYS A 817 16.10 26.42 -18.22
N THR A 818 14.80 26.40 -18.02
CA THR A 818 14.17 25.73 -16.87
C THR A 818 13.68 24.33 -17.20
N TRP A 819 13.75 23.43 -16.23
CA TRP A 819 13.00 22.17 -16.21
C TRP A 819 11.87 22.24 -15.18
N LEU A 820 10.91 21.33 -15.26
CA LEU A 820 9.85 21.18 -14.26
C LEU A 820 10.06 19.92 -13.43
N LEU A 821 9.82 20.03 -12.13
CA LEU A 821 9.72 18.94 -11.18
C LEU A 821 8.29 18.90 -10.65
N TYR A 822 7.67 17.72 -10.63
CA TYR A 822 6.31 17.52 -10.16
C TYR A 822 6.24 16.40 -9.12
N SER A 823 5.49 16.61 -8.04
CA SER A 823 5.24 15.62 -6.98
C SER A 823 3.75 15.31 -6.87
N HIS A 824 3.43 14.01 -6.81
CA HIS A 824 2.05 13.53 -6.68
C HIS A 824 2.01 12.03 -6.34
N PRO A 825 0.99 11.52 -5.64
CA PRO A 825 0.76 10.09 -5.48
C PRO A 825 0.84 9.32 -6.82
N SER A 826 1.64 8.28 -6.87
CA SER A 826 1.98 7.58 -8.13
C SER A 826 1.05 6.41 -8.45
N SER A 827 0.17 6.02 -7.52
CA SER A 827 -0.87 5.03 -7.82
C SER A 827 -2.07 5.69 -8.56
N PRO A 828 -2.54 5.11 -9.67
CA PRO A 828 -3.72 5.62 -10.40
C PRO A 828 -5.04 5.56 -9.62
N THR A 829 -5.08 4.79 -8.53
CA THR A 829 -6.34 4.48 -7.82
C THR A 829 -6.36 4.97 -6.39
N ASN A 830 -5.22 4.88 -5.70
CA ASN A 830 -5.12 5.19 -4.27
C ASN A 830 -4.12 6.33 -4.04
N ARG A 831 -4.39 7.14 -3.02
CA ARG A 831 -3.46 8.17 -2.53
C ARG A 831 -2.32 7.52 -1.76
N VAL A 832 -1.40 6.91 -2.50
CA VAL A 832 -0.21 6.23 -1.98
C VAL A 832 0.99 6.53 -2.87
N ASP A 833 2.18 6.40 -2.27
CA ASP A 833 3.48 6.48 -2.94
C ASP A 833 3.73 7.83 -3.65
N VAL A 834 4.27 8.84 -2.97
CA VAL A 834 4.53 10.15 -3.60
C VAL A 834 5.69 10.03 -4.59
N GLY A 835 5.37 10.10 -5.88
CA GLY A 835 6.34 10.06 -6.97
C GLY A 835 6.77 11.44 -7.43
N LEU A 836 8.03 11.56 -7.83
CA LEU A 836 8.59 12.71 -8.52
C LEU A 836 8.67 12.47 -10.01
N TYR A 837 8.24 13.44 -10.81
CA TYR A 837 8.30 13.41 -12.26
C TYR A 837 9.09 14.63 -12.75
N ILE A 838 9.83 14.46 -13.84
CA ILE A 838 10.63 15.53 -14.42
C ILE A 838 10.19 15.80 -15.86
N ASN A 839 10.10 17.07 -16.24
CA ASN A 839 9.92 17.48 -17.63
C ASN A 839 11.11 18.33 -18.09
N LYS A 840 11.85 17.80 -19.07
CA LYS A 840 13.05 18.44 -19.63
C LYS A 840 12.73 19.38 -20.81
N THR A 841 11.50 19.33 -21.31
CA THR A 841 10.97 20.14 -22.42
C THR A 841 9.60 20.70 -22.01
N PRO A 842 9.55 21.61 -21.02
CA PRO A 842 8.32 21.90 -20.26
C PRO A 842 7.21 22.62 -21.04
N LEU A 843 7.48 23.05 -22.27
CA LEU A 843 6.45 23.53 -23.20
C LEU A 843 5.66 22.39 -23.88
N ASP A 844 6.14 21.16 -23.74
CA ASP A 844 5.52 19.95 -24.28
C ASP A 844 5.22 18.96 -23.14
N SER A 845 3.94 18.60 -22.99
CA SER A 845 3.47 17.61 -22.01
C SER A 845 4.07 16.21 -22.26
N SER A 846 4.44 15.89 -23.51
CA SER A 846 5.14 14.64 -23.83
C SER A 846 6.52 14.54 -23.16
N GLY A 847 7.09 15.68 -22.73
CA GLY A 847 8.40 15.78 -22.09
C GLY A 847 8.48 15.25 -20.66
N TRP A 848 7.34 14.95 -20.01
CA TRP A 848 7.33 14.31 -18.70
C TRP A 848 7.93 12.90 -18.77
N SER A 849 8.62 12.51 -17.70
CA SER A 849 9.09 11.13 -17.51
C SER A 849 7.91 10.16 -17.45
N ASP A 850 8.03 9.01 -18.12
CA ASP A 850 6.96 7.99 -18.21
C ASP A 850 6.65 7.31 -16.86
N ALA A 851 7.56 7.40 -15.90
CA ALA A 851 7.42 6.89 -14.55
C ALA A 851 8.08 7.87 -13.56
N PRO A 852 7.75 7.77 -12.26
CA PRO A 852 8.46 8.53 -11.24
C PRO A 852 9.98 8.33 -11.35
N VAL A 853 10.73 9.43 -11.38
CA VAL A 853 12.20 9.40 -11.30
C VAL A 853 12.70 9.00 -9.92
N LEU A 854 11.88 9.25 -8.89
CA LEU A 854 12.11 8.90 -7.49
C LEU A 854 10.75 8.77 -6.78
N ILE A 855 10.61 7.81 -5.87
CA ILE A 855 9.52 7.78 -4.89
C ILE A 855 10.03 8.40 -3.59
N LEU A 856 9.38 9.48 -3.16
CA LEU A 856 9.73 10.26 -1.99
C LEU A 856 9.26 9.58 -0.70
N HIS A 857 8.03 9.07 -0.68
CA HIS A 857 7.45 8.38 0.46
C HIS A 857 6.63 7.18 -0.04
N HIS A 858 6.70 6.05 0.65
CA HIS A 858 5.92 4.85 0.35
C HIS A 858 4.73 4.68 1.31
N GLY A 859 3.58 4.26 0.80
CA GLY A 859 2.35 4.10 1.60
C GLY A 859 1.42 5.31 1.53
N PRO A 860 0.42 5.43 2.44
CA PRO A 860 -0.59 6.48 2.42
C PRO A 860 0.02 7.88 2.32
N SER A 861 -0.34 8.60 1.27
CA SER A 861 0.18 9.96 1.02
C SER A 861 -0.73 10.76 0.10
N ALA A 862 -0.89 12.05 0.39
CA ALA A 862 -1.77 12.93 -0.35
C ALA A 862 -1.08 14.22 -0.79
N TYR A 863 -1.42 15.36 -0.16
CA TYR A 863 -1.03 16.66 -0.66
C TYR A 863 0.48 16.86 -0.47
N ALA A 864 1.11 17.57 -1.39
CA ALA A 864 2.54 17.82 -1.39
C ALA A 864 2.86 19.27 -1.80
N ASP A 865 3.99 19.80 -1.34
CA ASP A 865 4.51 21.11 -1.74
C ASP A 865 6.05 21.08 -1.87
N LEU A 866 6.55 21.39 -3.07
CA LEU A 866 7.96 21.40 -3.43
C LEU A 866 8.58 22.78 -3.26
N VAL A 867 9.86 22.81 -2.95
CA VAL A 867 10.69 24.02 -3.04
C VAL A 867 12.13 23.66 -3.42
N GLU A 868 12.78 24.53 -4.19
CA GLU A 868 14.21 24.45 -4.45
C GLU A 868 14.94 25.28 -3.38
N HIS A 869 15.91 24.66 -2.72
CA HIS A 869 16.72 25.30 -1.68
C HIS A 869 18.03 25.82 -2.26
N GLU A 870 18.73 24.96 -3.00
CA GLU A 870 19.97 25.23 -3.73
C GLU A 870 19.87 24.57 -5.10
N PRO A 871 20.62 25.02 -6.13
CA PRO A 871 20.60 24.38 -7.44
C PRO A 871 20.80 22.86 -7.36
N GLY A 872 19.77 22.10 -7.73
CA GLY A 872 19.77 20.63 -7.70
C GLY A 872 19.42 19.98 -6.36
N ARG A 873 19.13 20.78 -5.31
CA ARG A 873 18.65 20.32 -4.00
C ARG A 873 17.27 20.87 -3.70
N PHE A 874 16.36 19.96 -3.39
CA PHE A 874 14.94 20.23 -3.24
C PHE A 874 14.45 19.78 -1.87
N ALA A 875 13.38 20.40 -1.41
CA ALA A 875 12.60 19.93 -0.28
C ALA A 875 11.14 19.71 -0.68
N CYS A 876 10.48 18.78 -0.03
CA CYS A 876 9.07 18.51 -0.17
C CYS A 876 8.43 18.38 1.21
N LEU A 877 7.25 18.96 1.37
CA LEU A 877 6.39 18.73 2.52
C LEU A 877 5.19 17.91 2.06
N ILE A 878 4.87 16.83 2.79
CA ILE A 878 3.93 15.79 2.33
C ILE A 878 2.97 15.43 3.45
N GLU A 879 1.67 15.35 3.13
CA GLU A 879 0.68 14.66 3.95
C GLU A 879 0.91 13.15 3.85
N CYS A 880 1.25 12.49 4.95
CA CYS A 880 1.47 11.05 4.98
C CYS A 880 1.03 10.40 6.30
N GLY A 881 1.16 9.07 6.36
CA GLY A 881 0.89 8.31 7.57
C GLY A 881 1.02 6.81 7.33
N ILE A 882 0.68 6.03 8.35
CA ILE A 882 0.81 4.57 8.34
C ILE A 882 -0.51 3.91 7.87
N GLU A 883 -1.65 4.40 8.35
CA GLU A 883 -2.98 3.88 7.96
C GLU A 883 -3.72 4.82 7.01
N HIS A 884 -3.54 6.13 7.18
CA HIS A 884 -4.17 7.18 6.39
C HIS A 884 -3.16 8.26 5.99
N GLU A 885 -3.38 8.87 4.84
CA GLU A 885 -2.55 9.94 4.29
C GLU A 885 -2.50 11.22 5.15
N ASN A 886 -3.32 11.34 6.19
CA ASN A 886 -3.57 12.59 6.92
C ASN A 886 -3.23 12.49 8.42
N GLU A 887 -2.34 11.58 8.79
CA GLU A 887 -1.88 11.38 10.17
C GLU A 887 -0.79 12.37 10.56
N GLU A 888 0.12 12.66 9.63
CA GLU A 888 1.27 13.52 9.84
C GLU A 888 1.66 14.31 8.59
N ILE A 889 2.54 15.29 8.82
CA ILE A 889 3.16 16.13 7.81
C ILE A 889 4.66 15.85 7.83
N ALA A 890 5.19 15.20 6.81
CA ALA A 890 6.62 14.94 6.69
C ALA A 890 7.31 16.04 5.88
N PHE A 891 8.46 16.51 6.38
CA PHE A 891 9.41 17.31 5.62
C PHE A 891 10.55 16.43 5.12
N MET A 892 10.85 16.49 3.83
CA MET A 892 11.91 15.72 3.21
C MET A 892 12.80 16.59 2.34
N LEU A 893 14.10 16.46 2.53
CA LEU A 893 15.13 17.09 1.71
C LEU A 893 15.78 16.02 0.83
N PHE A 894 16.00 16.33 -0.45
CA PHE A 894 16.53 15.37 -1.41
C PHE A 894 17.27 16.05 -2.56
N GLU A 895 18.05 15.26 -3.28
CA GLU A 895 18.71 15.63 -4.53
C GLU A 895 18.25 14.69 -5.63
N LEU A 896 18.14 15.18 -6.87
CA LEU A 896 17.77 14.33 -8.00
C LEU A 896 18.99 13.49 -8.44
N PRO A 897 18.82 12.19 -8.72
CA PRO A 897 19.94 11.33 -9.12
C PRO A 897 20.60 11.84 -10.41
N ALA A 898 21.93 12.01 -10.39
CA ALA A 898 22.70 12.54 -11.54
C ALA A 898 22.56 11.72 -12.85
N LYS A 899 22.15 10.44 -12.77
CA LYS A 899 21.87 9.60 -13.94
C LYS A 899 20.48 9.82 -14.55
N LYS A 900 19.60 10.52 -13.83
CA LYS A 900 18.18 10.79 -14.20
C LYS A 900 17.98 12.23 -14.66
N LEU A 901 18.80 13.17 -14.16
CA LEU A 901 19.07 14.48 -14.76
C LEU A 901 19.82 14.30 -16.09
#